data_AF-A0A8J5ZZ28-F1
#
_entry.id   AF-A0A8J5ZZ28-F1
#
_cell.length_a   1.000
_cell.length_b   1.000
_cell.length_c   1.000
_cell.angle_alpha   90.00
_cell.angle_beta   90.00
_cell.angle_gamma   90.00
#
_symmetry.space_group_name_H-M   'P 1'
#
loop_
_entity.id
_entity.type
_entity.pdbx_description
1 polymer ?
#
loop_
_entity_poly.entity_id
_entity_poly.type
_entity_poly.pdbx_seq_one_letter_code
_entity_poly.pdbx_strand_id
1 'polypeptide(L)'
;MRRRGPVFWALLLSLGLCRAHRARPRNVLLLLADDGGFESGAYNNSAISTPHLDALARRSLTFRHAFSSVSSCSPSRASLLTGLPQHQNGMYGLHQGVHHFNSFDRVQSLPLLLRQAGVRTGIIGKKHVGPEAVYPFDFAYTEENGSVLQVGRNITRIKLLVQKFLQTQDARPFFLYVAFHDPHRCGHSQPQYGPFCEKFGNGESGMGRIPDWTPQTYDPQDVLVPYFVPDTPAARADLAAQYTTIGRMDQGVGGLYHFSWAPRGRREVREARNSSGQVVRLLAPSRPRPGPPQAVAAAGAGVQRQLLVQGCMGHPLRHPSPLSPAPPAGIGLVLQELRGAGVLNDTLVIFTSDNGVPFPSGRTNLYWPGTAEPLLLSSPEHRQRWGQVSEAYVSLLGKRGAGRSQEGPRCLCRGLAQHQGLGPWEESVVARHGPTQGPPRARGLCKAQMPSPGHRGVRGGAGSAAQGAGSHRAAVPLELPSLDGPLRCRVSADLTPTILDWFSVPYPSYAIFGSKPVHLTGRSLLPALEAEPPWTTVFGSQSLHEVTMAYPMRSVQQRELRLVHNLHFQAPFPIDQDLYVSPTFQDLLNRTAAGRPTGWYKSLGHYYYRARWELYDRSRDPHETRNLAADPHYAQALALLQAQLAKWQWDTQDPWVCAPGGVLEDRLSPQCRPLHNGL
;
A
#
# COMPACT_ATOMS: atom_id res chain seq x y z
N MET A 1 -44.58 -8.12 70.17
CA MET A 1 -44.49 -7.77 68.72
C MET A 1 -43.01 -7.72 68.29
N ARG A 2 -42.72 -7.62 66.98
CA ARG A 2 -41.46 -8.13 66.37
C ARG A 2 -40.20 -7.30 66.65
N ARG A 3 -39.07 -8.01 66.81
CA ARG A 3 -37.69 -7.46 66.82
C ARG A 3 -37.36 -6.81 65.46
N ARG A 4 -36.73 -5.64 65.46
CA ARG A 4 -36.14 -5.02 64.26
C ARG A 4 -34.74 -5.60 64.04
N GLY A 5 -34.49 -6.21 62.88
CA GLY A 5 -33.25 -6.94 62.57
C GLY A 5 -32.15 -6.09 61.90
N PRO A 6 -30.87 -6.51 61.96
CA PRO A 6 -29.72 -5.75 61.48
C PRO A 6 -29.49 -5.88 59.96
N VAL A 7 -30.53 -5.63 59.15
CA VAL A 7 -30.46 -5.82 57.68
C VAL A 7 -29.84 -4.60 56.96
N PHE A 8 -29.87 -3.41 57.58
CA PHE A 8 -29.50 -2.15 56.91
C PHE A 8 -27.99 -1.96 56.70
N TRP A 9 -27.13 -2.64 57.47
CA TRP A 9 -25.67 -2.53 57.33
C TRP A 9 -25.06 -3.46 56.27
N ALA A 10 -25.77 -4.52 55.86
CA ALA A 10 -25.28 -5.45 54.83
C ALA A 10 -25.29 -4.85 53.41
N LEU A 11 -26.16 -3.87 53.16
CA LEU A 11 -26.35 -3.23 51.84
C LEU A 11 -25.32 -2.13 51.52
N LEU A 12 -24.60 -1.61 52.53
CA LEU A 12 -23.53 -0.63 52.31
C LEU A 12 -22.16 -1.28 52.05
N LEU A 13 -21.98 -2.54 52.46
CA LEU A 13 -20.74 -3.31 52.22
C LEU A 13 -20.69 -3.99 50.84
N SER A 14 -21.82 -4.21 50.17
CA SER A 14 -21.86 -4.78 48.81
C SER A 14 -21.54 -3.76 47.72
N LEU A 15 -21.70 -2.46 47.97
CA LEU A 15 -21.35 -1.38 47.04
C LEU A 15 -19.84 -1.09 46.95
N GLY A 16 -19.03 -1.58 47.89
CA GLY A 16 -17.58 -1.35 47.95
C GLY A 16 -16.72 -2.28 47.09
N LEU A 17 -17.29 -3.31 46.45
CA LEU A 17 -16.55 -4.38 45.77
C LEU A 17 -16.71 -4.45 44.25
N CYS A 18 -17.50 -3.55 43.66
CA CYS A 18 -17.38 -3.24 42.24
C CYS A 18 -16.08 -2.46 41.98
N ARG A 19 -14.94 -3.17 42.04
CA ARG A 19 -13.77 -2.79 41.24
C ARG A 19 -14.23 -2.79 39.79
N ALA A 20 -14.64 -1.62 39.30
CA ALA A 20 -14.79 -1.38 37.87
C ALA A 20 -13.49 -1.86 37.22
N HIS A 21 -13.58 -2.94 36.43
CA HIS A 21 -12.45 -3.44 35.69
C HIS A 21 -12.16 -2.35 34.65
N ARG A 22 -11.26 -1.41 34.98
CA ARG A 22 -10.85 -0.36 34.04
C ARG A 22 -10.33 -1.09 32.82
N ALA A 23 -11.09 -1.03 31.73
CA ALA A 23 -10.67 -1.55 30.45
C ALA A 23 -9.28 -0.96 30.17
N ARG A 24 -8.33 -1.82 29.83
CA ARG A 24 -6.97 -1.36 29.56
C ARG A 24 -7.03 -0.36 28.40
N PRO A 25 -6.20 0.70 28.41
CA PRO A 25 -6.20 1.67 27.34
C PRO A 25 -5.88 0.96 26.02
N ARG A 26 -6.76 1.10 25.03
CA ARG A 26 -6.49 0.70 23.64
C ARG A 26 -5.27 1.47 23.14
N ASN A 27 -4.44 0.81 22.35
CA ASN A 27 -3.26 1.41 21.73
C ASN A 27 -3.21 1.08 20.23
N VAL A 28 -2.35 1.76 19.48
CA VAL A 28 -2.09 1.49 18.07
C VAL A 28 -0.60 1.45 17.79
N LEU A 29 -0.17 0.45 17.03
CA LEU A 29 1.15 0.35 16.42
C LEU A 29 0.98 0.36 14.90
N LEU A 30 1.49 1.40 14.24
CA LEU A 30 1.59 1.47 12.78
C LEU A 30 3.04 1.16 12.38
N LEU A 31 3.21 0.07 11.65
CA LEU A 31 4.46 -0.34 11.00
C LEU A 31 4.38 0.05 9.53
N LEU A 32 5.35 0.81 9.04
CA LEU A 32 5.39 1.27 7.64
C LEU A 32 6.75 0.94 7.01
N ALA A 33 6.73 0.19 5.92
CA ALA A 33 7.86 -0.02 5.02
C ALA A 33 8.05 1.21 4.11
N ASP A 34 9.25 1.37 3.55
CA ASP A 34 9.60 2.46 2.63
C ASP A 34 9.97 1.88 1.25
N ASP A 35 9.14 2.12 0.24
CA ASP A 35 9.16 1.43 -1.06
C ASP A 35 9.00 -0.12 -0.98
N GLY A 36 8.24 -0.63 -0.01
CA GLY A 36 7.96 -2.07 0.14
C GLY A 36 6.84 -2.59 -0.77
N GLY A 37 6.99 -3.80 -1.31
CA GLY A 37 5.99 -4.43 -2.18
C GLY A 37 5.38 -5.69 -1.57
N PHE A 38 5.21 -6.73 -2.39
CA PHE A 38 4.56 -7.99 -2.04
C PHE A 38 5.57 -9.11 -1.77
N GLU A 39 6.81 -8.75 -1.44
CA GLU A 39 7.93 -9.67 -1.21
C GLU A 39 7.84 -10.30 0.19
N SER A 40 6.81 -11.12 0.42
CA SER A 40 6.63 -11.88 1.66
C SER A 40 5.83 -13.16 1.44
N GLY A 41 6.04 -14.15 2.32
CA GLY A 41 5.24 -15.38 2.36
C GLY A 41 3.76 -15.11 2.60
N ALA A 42 3.43 -14.07 3.37
CA ALA A 42 2.08 -13.54 3.57
C ALA A 42 1.35 -13.14 2.26
N TYR A 43 2.09 -12.84 1.19
CA TYR A 43 1.58 -12.55 -0.15
C TYR A 43 2.00 -13.61 -1.20
N ASN A 44 2.27 -14.84 -0.74
CA ASN A 44 2.64 -16.01 -1.54
C ASN A 44 3.98 -15.91 -2.30
N ASN A 45 4.90 -15.04 -1.88
CA ASN A 45 6.26 -15.03 -2.41
C ASN A 45 7.10 -16.08 -1.68
N SER A 46 7.33 -17.24 -2.31
CA SER A 46 8.09 -18.35 -1.73
C SER A 46 9.61 -18.26 -1.91
N ALA A 47 10.12 -17.24 -2.62
CA ALA A 47 11.55 -17.03 -2.83
C ALA A 47 12.21 -16.19 -1.72
N ILE A 48 11.41 -15.61 -0.81
CA ILE A 48 11.88 -14.81 0.32
C ILE A 48 11.36 -15.40 1.65
N SER A 49 12.18 -15.31 2.69
CA SER A 49 11.81 -15.75 4.04
C SER A 49 11.41 -14.55 4.90
N THR A 50 10.12 -14.40 5.18
CA THR A 50 9.55 -13.33 6.03
C THR A 50 8.74 -13.90 7.21
N PRO A 51 9.35 -14.76 8.06
CA PRO A 51 8.62 -15.53 9.06
C PRO A 51 7.87 -14.66 10.09
N HIS A 52 8.27 -13.40 10.28
CA HIS A 52 7.63 -12.50 11.23
C HIS A 52 6.41 -11.79 10.65
N LEU A 53 6.47 -11.31 9.40
CA LEU A 53 5.31 -10.82 8.66
C LEU A 53 4.29 -11.94 8.44
N ASP A 54 4.74 -13.17 8.14
CA ASP A 54 3.87 -14.33 8.02
C ASP A 54 3.17 -14.66 9.36
N ALA A 55 3.88 -14.49 10.49
CA ALA A 55 3.31 -14.66 11.83
C ALA A 55 2.33 -13.53 12.20
N LEU A 56 2.55 -12.31 11.70
CA LEU A 56 1.61 -11.20 11.84
C LEU A 56 0.37 -11.43 10.97
N ALA A 57 0.52 -11.89 9.72
CA ALA A 57 -0.58 -12.20 8.81
C ALA A 57 -1.51 -13.29 9.37
N ARG A 58 -0.97 -14.35 9.98
CA ARG A 58 -1.76 -15.36 10.72
C ARG A 58 -2.59 -14.79 11.89
N ARG A 59 -2.32 -13.56 12.32
CA ARG A 59 -3.05 -12.82 13.36
C ARG A 59 -3.73 -11.56 12.83
N SER A 60 -3.85 -11.42 11.51
CA SER A 60 -4.39 -10.23 10.85
C SER A 60 -5.49 -10.61 9.87
N LEU A 61 -6.28 -9.62 9.46
CA LEU A 61 -6.91 -9.64 8.14
C LEU A 61 -5.87 -9.12 7.13
N THR A 62 -5.58 -9.90 6.08
CA THR A 62 -4.71 -9.50 4.97
C THR A 62 -5.56 -8.92 3.85
N PHE A 63 -5.25 -7.74 3.34
CA PHE A 63 -5.98 -7.16 2.20
C PHE A 63 -5.23 -7.44 0.89
N ARG A 64 -5.91 -8.02 -0.11
CA ARG A 64 -5.35 -8.24 -1.46
C ARG A 64 -5.36 -6.95 -2.30
N HIS A 65 -6.34 -6.10 -2.06
CA HIS A 65 -6.64 -4.91 -2.87
C HIS A 65 -6.49 -3.62 -2.06
N ALA A 66 -5.33 -3.45 -1.42
CA ALA A 66 -4.95 -2.21 -0.73
C ALA A 66 -4.09 -1.33 -1.64
N PHE A 67 -4.35 -0.02 -1.63
CA PHE A 67 -3.65 0.94 -2.49
C PHE A 67 -3.18 2.21 -1.76
N SER A 68 -2.04 2.75 -2.17
CA SER A 68 -1.65 4.13 -1.90
C SER A 68 -2.34 5.07 -2.89
N SER A 69 -2.77 6.25 -2.44
CA SER A 69 -3.40 7.24 -3.31
C SER A 69 -2.40 8.01 -4.17
N VAL A 70 -1.10 7.87 -3.90
CA VAL A 70 -0.01 8.62 -4.56
C VAL A 70 1.29 7.83 -4.41
N SER A 71 2.06 7.71 -5.49
CA SER A 71 3.26 6.89 -5.54
C SER A 71 4.52 7.72 -5.24
N SER A 72 4.57 8.33 -4.06
CA SER A 72 5.66 9.23 -3.66
C SER A 72 5.73 9.37 -2.14
N CYS A 73 6.92 9.26 -1.54
CA CYS A 73 7.10 9.12 -0.09
C CYS A 73 6.42 10.23 0.74
N SER A 74 6.84 11.50 0.61
CA SER A 74 6.26 12.60 1.40
C SER A 74 4.76 12.81 1.12
N PRO A 75 4.29 12.87 -0.15
CA PRO A 75 2.85 12.94 -0.44
C PRO A 75 2.06 11.77 0.16
N SER A 76 2.56 10.53 0.09
CA SER A 76 1.85 9.36 0.61
C SER A 76 1.80 9.36 2.13
N ARG A 77 2.92 9.62 2.80
CA ARG A 77 3.00 9.74 4.28
C ARG A 77 2.13 10.88 4.81
N ALA A 78 2.19 12.06 4.17
CA ALA A 78 1.40 13.23 4.54
C ALA A 78 -0.10 12.96 4.36
N SER A 79 -0.44 12.26 3.29
CA SER A 79 -1.79 11.79 3.06
C SER A 79 -2.18 10.78 4.16
N LEU A 80 -1.44 9.68 4.35
CA LEU A 80 -1.74 8.60 5.31
C LEU A 80 -2.05 9.15 6.70
N LEU A 81 -1.22 10.11 7.15
CA LEU A 81 -1.31 10.79 8.44
C LEU A 81 -2.33 11.93 8.51
N THR A 82 -3.11 12.21 7.46
CA THR A 82 -4.18 13.24 7.48
C THR A 82 -5.55 12.70 7.08
N GLY A 83 -5.58 11.63 6.28
CA GLY A 83 -6.81 11.14 5.67
C GLY A 83 -7.28 11.96 4.46
N LEU A 84 -6.45 12.87 3.95
CA LEU A 84 -6.73 13.75 2.82
C LEU A 84 -5.75 13.47 1.68
N PRO A 85 -6.16 13.56 0.40
CA PRO A 85 -5.24 13.41 -0.72
C PRO A 85 -4.22 14.55 -0.76
N GLN A 86 -3.04 14.30 -1.36
CA GLN A 86 -1.94 15.26 -1.48
C GLN A 86 -2.38 16.62 -2.04
N HIS A 87 -3.31 16.64 -3.00
CA HIS A 87 -3.79 17.88 -3.61
C HIS A 87 -4.63 18.75 -2.64
N GLN A 88 -5.14 18.17 -1.56
CA GLN A 88 -5.96 18.83 -0.53
C GLN A 88 -5.16 19.12 0.75
N ASN A 89 -4.22 18.25 1.14
CA ASN A 89 -3.36 18.51 2.30
C ASN A 89 -2.20 19.48 1.99
N GLY A 90 -1.79 19.62 0.73
CA GLY A 90 -0.75 20.57 0.28
C GLY A 90 0.63 19.94 0.03
N MET A 91 0.86 18.69 0.41
CA MET A 91 2.11 17.97 0.19
C MET A 91 2.21 17.47 -1.27
N TYR A 92 2.32 18.41 -2.21
CA TYR A 92 2.24 18.13 -3.66
C TYR A 92 3.42 17.31 -4.23
N GLY A 93 4.52 17.24 -3.50
CA GLY A 93 5.75 16.51 -3.85
C GLY A 93 6.59 16.21 -2.60
N LEU A 94 7.88 15.94 -2.81
CA LEU A 94 8.83 15.61 -1.75
C LEU A 94 9.12 16.76 -0.79
N HIS A 95 9.30 16.44 0.49
CA HIS A 95 9.45 17.43 1.57
C HIS A 95 10.89 17.99 1.69
N GLN A 96 11.90 17.15 1.48
CA GLN A 96 13.29 17.44 1.86
C GLN A 96 14.00 18.40 0.90
N GLY A 97 14.99 19.13 1.44
CA GLY A 97 15.98 19.88 0.67
C GLY A 97 15.35 20.87 -0.30
N VAL A 98 15.75 20.79 -1.57
CA VAL A 98 15.30 21.70 -2.65
C VAL A 98 13.84 21.49 -3.08
N HIS A 99 13.20 20.39 -2.68
CA HIS A 99 11.82 20.11 -3.07
C HIS A 99 10.81 20.86 -2.19
N HIS A 100 11.09 20.90 -0.88
CA HIS A 100 10.51 21.85 0.09
C HIS A 100 8.97 21.87 0.22
N PHE A 101 8.26 20.84 -0.24
CA PHE A 101 6.80 20.77 -0.06
C PHE A 101 6.43 20.56 1.42
N ASN A 102 5.32 21.16 1.83
CA ASN A 102 4.77 21.10 3.18
C ASN A 102 3.24 21.08 3.10
N SER A 103 2.59 20.40 4.05
CA SER A 103 1.13 20.47 4.18
C SER A 103 0.69 21.83 4.74
N PHE A 104 -0.54 22.26 4.44
CA PHE A 104 -1.07 23.55 4.90
C PHE A 104 -1.25 23.59 6.43
N ASP A 105 -0.88 24.71 7.07
CA ASP A 105 -0.87 24.90 8.53
C ASP A 105 -2.18 24.53 9.27
N ARG A 106 -3.32 24.63 8.58
CA ARG A 106 -4.66 24.36 9.15
C ARG A 106 -5.07 22.89 9.09
N VAL A 107 -4.32 22.04 8.41
CA VAL A 107 -4.60 20.60 8.26
C VAL A 107 -4.61 19.92 9.63
N GLN A 108 -5.71 19.23 9.94
CA GLN A 108 -5.82 18.43 11.16
C GLN A 108 -5.32 17.01 10.90
N SER A 109 -4.03 16.77 11.21
CA SER A 109 -3.41 15.45 11.07
C SER A 109 -3.85 14.48 12.17
N LEU A 110 -3.68 13.19 11.90
CA LEU A 110 -3.86 12.10 12.86
C LEU A 110 -3.05 12.31 14.16
N PRO A 111 -1.72 12.50 14.17
CA PRO A 111 -0.98 12.67 15.41
C PRO A 111 -1.40 13.94 16.19
N LEU A 112 -1.78 15.02 15.49
CA LEU A 112 -2.33 16.22 16.14
C LEU A 112 -3.67 15.92 16.84
N LEU A 113 -4.61 15.29 16.14
CA LEU A 113 -5.93 14.92 16.67
C LEU A 113 -5.84 13.92 17.83
N LEU A 114 -4.94 12.94 17.74
CA LEU A 114 -4.69 11.97 18.80
C LEU A 114 -4.10 12.63 20.04
N ARG A 115 -3.14 13.55 19.88
CA ARG A 115 -2.57 14.33 21.00
C ARG A 115 -3.63 15.20 21.68
N GLN A 116 -4.49 15.87 20.91
CA GLN A 116 -5.62 16.64 21.43
C GLN A 116 -6.62 15.76 22.22
N ALA A 117 -6.82 14.51 21.79
CA ALA A 117 -7.64 13.51 22.49
C ALA A 117 -6.95 12.84 23.70
N GLY A 118 -5.75 13.27 24.08
CA GLY A 118 -5.02 12.71 25.23
C GLY A 118 -4.34 11.36 24.95
N VAL A 119 -4.13 10.99 23.68
CA VAL A 119 -3.31 9.85 23.27
C VAL A 119 -1.85 10.30 23.16
N ARG A 120 -0.92 9.54 23.73
CA ARG A 120 0.52 9.79 23.58
C ARG A 120 0.99 9.37 22.19
N THR A 121 1.59 10.28 21.43
CA THR A 121 2.07 10.01 20.07
C THR A 121 3.58 9.77 20.04
N GLY A 122 4.03 8.76 19.30
CA GLY A 122 5.45 8.45 19.11
C GLY A 122 5.79 8.14 17.65
N ILE A 123 6.94 8.61 17.18
CA ILE A 123 7.52 8.28 15.87
C ILE A 123 8.97 7.82 16.01
N ILE A 124 9.31 6.73 15.32
CA ILE A 124 10.66 6.20 15.18
C ILE A 124 10.89 5.90 13.70
N GLY A 125 11.93 6.50 13.10
CA GLY A 125 12.31 6.27 11.71
C GLY A 125 11.93 7.42 10.76
N LYS A 126 11.70 7.12 9.48
CA LYS A 126 11.52 8.11 8.41
C LYS A 126 10.18 8.85 8.52
N LYS A 127 10.20 10.13 8.89
CA LYS A 127 9.00 10.98 8.99
C LYS A 127 8.61 11.53 7.63
N HIS A 128 9.55 12.24 7.01
CA HIS A 128 9.54 12.77 5.65
C HIS A 128 8.37 13.70 5.31
N VAL A 129 7.79 14.36 6.32
CA VAL A 129 6.65 15.27 6.19
C VAL A 129 6.76 16.45 7.16
N GLY A 130 6.22 17.61 6.75
CA GLY A 130 6.15 18.82 7.55
C GLY A 130 4.92 19.68 7.20
N PRO A 131 4.66 20.75 7.97
CA PRO A 131 5.49 21.26 9.07
C PRO A 131 5.25 20.50 10.39
N GLU A 132 6.16 20.62 11.35
CA GLU A 132 6.05 20.02 12.70
C GLU A 132 4.75 20.40 13.42
N ALA A 133 4.27 21.65 13.24
CA ALA A 133 3.01 22.11 13.82
C ALA A 133 1.79 21.32 13.33
N VAL A 134 1.83 20.79 12.10
CA VAL A 134 0.79 19.92 11.54
C VAL A 134 1.02 18.47 11.94
N TYR A 135 2.27 18.00 12.07
CA TYR A 135 2.61 16.60 12.38
C TYR A 135 3.35 16.40 13.72
N PRO A 136 2.82 16.85 14.87
CA PRO A 136 3.54 16.84 16.14
C PRO A 136 3.56 15.46 16.82
N PHE A 137 4.71 15.04 17.32
CA PHE A 137 4.87 13.80 18.10
C PHE A 137 5.43 14.08 19.50
N ASP A 138 4.84 13.47 20.55
CA ASP A 138 5.35 13.59 21.93
C ASP A 138 6.72 12.92 22.13
N PHE A 139 7.04 11.93 21.29
CA PHE A 139 8.33 11.23 21.25
C PHE A 139 8.77 11.07 19.80
N ALA A 140 9.86 11.72 19.38
CA ALA A 140 10.32 11.70 18.00
C ALA A 140 11.80 11.33 17.90
N TYR A 141 12.10 10.29 17.13
CA TYR A 141 13.46 9.92 16.71
C TYR A 141 13.46 9.69 15.19
N THR A 142 13.80 10.73 14.44
CA THR A 142 13.59 10.83 12.99
C THR A 142 14.89 11.27 12.29
N GLU A 143 14.85 11.42 10.96
CA GLU A 143 15.92 12.04 10.17
C GLU A 143 16.17 13.52 10.51
N GLU A 144 15.20 14.19 11.17
CA GLU A 144 15.31 15.61 11.57
C GLU A 144 16.21 15.78 12.81
N ASN A 145 16.38 14.74 13.63
CA ASN A 145 17.11 14.78 14.90
C ASN A 145 18.10 13.62 15.09
N GLY A 146 18.36 12.84 14.05
CA GLY A 146 19.27 11.70 14.07
C GLY A 146 19.54 11.11 12.70
N SER A 147 20.47 10.16 12.62
CA SER A 147 20.77 9.45 11.37
C SER A 147 19.63 8.51 10.98
N VAL A 148 19.05 8.69 9.80
CA VAL A 148 18.00 7.81 9.24
C VAL A 148 18.43 6.34 9.14
N LEU A 149 19.74 6.06 9.00
CA LEU A 149 20.25 4.69 9.10
C LEU A 149 20.02 4.09 10.49
N GLN A 150 20.25 4.87 11.53
CA GLN A 150 20.14 4.43 12.92
C GLN A 150 18.69 4.33 13.37
N VAL A 151 17.80 5.22 12.93
CA VAL A 151 16.39 5.19 13.33
C VAL A 151 15.46 4.44 12.36
N GLY A 152 15.89 4.20 11.11
CA GLY A 152 15.08 3.57 10.06
C GLY A 152 15.57 2.22 9.53
N ARG A 153 16.86 1.86 9.70
CA ARG A 153 17.43 0.58 9.20
C ARG A 153 18.12 -0.27 10.29
N ASN A 154 18.72 0.36 11.31
CA ASN A 154 19.31 -0.35 12.44
C ASN A 154 18.21 -0.86 13.37
N ILE A 155 17.73 -2.09 13.11
CA ILE A 155 16.64 -2.71 13.86
C ILE A 155 16.92 -2.84 15.36
N THR A 156 18.19 -3.04 15.78
CA THR A 156 18.60 -2.99 17.20
C THR A 156 18.32 -1.63 17.83
N ARG A 157 18.62 -0.54 17.12
CA ARG A 157 18.35 0.81 17.62
C ARG A 157 16.85 1.11 17.65
N ILE A 158 16.09 0.66 16.65
CA ILE A 158 14.62 0.76 16.63
C ILE A 158 14.03 0.05 17.85
N LYS A 159 14.44 -1.20 18.14
CA LYS A 159 14.05 -1.96 19.33
C LYS A 159 14.24 -1.16 20.62
N LEU A 160 15.45 -0.63 20.83
CA LEU A 160 15.79 0.13 22.03
C LEU A 160 14.97 1.43 22.15
N LEU A 161 14.60 2.05 21.04
CA LEU A 161 13.73 3.23 21.02
C LEU A 161 12.26 2.87 21.31
N VAL A 162 11.75 1.75 20.80
CA VAL A 162 10.42 1.22 21.15
C VAL A 162 10.38 0.84 22.63
N GLN A 163 11.41 0.15 23.14
CA GLN A 163 11.56 -0.18 24.55
C GLN A 163 11.56 1.10 25.42
N LYS A 164 12.34 2.12 25.05
CA LYS A 164 12.37 3.43 25.73
C LYS A 164 11.00 4.11 25.69
N PHE A 165 10.28 4.08 24.56
CA PHE A 165 8.93 4.63 24.45
C PHE A 165 7.99 3.94 25.44
N LEU A 166 7.93 2.61 25.46
CA LEU A 166 7.08 1.84 26.36
C LEU A 166 7.45 2.00 27.84
N GLN A 167 8.74 2.07 28.18
CA GLN A 167 9.21 2.30 29.56
C GLN A 167 8.90 3.72 30.07
N THR A 168 8.80 4.70 29.18
CA THR A 168 8.44 6.09 29.51
C THR A 168 6.95 6.38 29.31
N GLN A 169 6.13 5.33 29.19
CA GLN A 169 4.69 5.47 29.05
C GLN A 169 4.04 5.86 30.38
N ASP A 170 3.16 6.86 30.33
CA ASP A 170 2.28 7.26 31.43
C ASP A 170 0.92 6.51 31.34
N ALA A 171 -0.09 6.91 32.11
CA ALA A 171 -1.38 6.21 32.10
C ALA A 171 -2.19 6.39 30.79
N ARG A 172 -1.73 7.18 29.81
CA ARG A 172 -2.43 7.42 28.54
C ARG A 172 -2.36 6.21 27.59
N PRO A 173 -3.38 6.04 26.72
CA PRO A 173 -3.24 5.23 25.51
C PRO A 173 -2.13 5.78 24.61
N PHE A 174 -1.53 4.94 23.76
CA PHE A 174 -0.51 5.36 22.80
C PHE A 174 -0.84 5.08 21.33
N PHE A 175 -0.33 5.94 20.46
CA PHE A 175 -0.13 5.69 19.04
C PHE A 175 1.37 5.74 18.74
N LEU A 176 1.93 4.61 18.31
CA LEU A 176 3.34 4.47 17.96
C LEU A 176 3.47 4.18 16.46
N TYR A 177 4.19 5.03 15.77
CA TYR A 177 4.47 4.95 14.34
C TYR A 177 5.94 4.57 14.15
N VAL A 178 6.20 3.35 13.69
CA VAL A 178 7.53 2.85 13.34
C VAL A 178 7.63 2.84 11.82
N ALA A 179 8.31 3.85 11.30
CA ALA A 179 8.49 4.09 9.89
C ALA A 179 9.88 3.62 9.46
N PHE A 180 9.99 2.36 9.07
CA PHE A 180 11.23 1.82 8.53
C PHE A 180 11.67 2.64 7.31
N HIS A 181 12.97 2.65 7.05
CA HIS A 181 13.57 3.15 5.82
C HIS A 181 14.06 1.99 4.94
N ASP A 182 13.99 0.75 5.43
CA ASP A 182 14.01 -0.44 4.57
C ASP A 182 12.60 -0.66 3.97
N PRO A 183 12.48 -1.18 2.74
CA PRO A 183 13.55 -1.52 1.79
C PRO A 183 13.87 -0.43 0.74
N HIS A 184 13.93 0.86 1.11
CA HIS A 184 14.25 1.93 0.16
C HIS A 184 15.70 1.81 -0.36
N ARG A 185 15.94 2.29 -1.59
CA ARG A 185 17.29 2.33 -2.19
C ARG A 185 18.30 3.17 -1.38
N CYS A 186 19.58 2.86 -1.56
CA CYS A 186 20.72 3.64 -1.05
C CYS A 186 21.76 4.01 -2.13
N GLY A 187 21.65 3.52 -3.37
CA GLY A 187 22.68 3.73 -4.39
C GLY A 187 23.06 5.19 -4.66
N HIS A 188 22.10 6.12 -4.58
CA HIS A 188 22.34 7.56 -4.77
C HIS A 188 23.04 8.21 -3.55
N SER A 189 22.60 7.88 -2.33
CA SER A 189 23.00 8.59 -1.11
C SER A 189 24.18 7.94 -0.37
N GLN A 190 24.29 6.61 -0.43
CA GLN A 190 25.23 5.80 0.35
C GLN A 190 25.68 4.53 -0.42
N PRO A 191 26.29 4.68 -1.61
CA PRO A 191 26.63 3.57 -2.50
C PRO A 191 27.53 2.50 -1.87
N GLN A 192 28.32 2.85 -0.86
CA GLN A 192 29.19 1.91 -0.15
C GLN A 192 28.42 0.78 0.55
N TYR A 193 27.17 1.01 0.93
CA TYR A 193 26.31 -0.02 1.54
C TYR A 193 25.51 -0.85 0.54
N GLY A 194 25.72 -0.61 -0.76
CA GLY A 194 25.03 -1.28 -1.87
C GLY A 194 23.72 -0.61 -2.30
N PRO A 195 23.11 -1.06 -3.41
CA PRO A 195 21.96 -0.40 -4.03
C PRO A 195 20.76 -0.24 -3.09
N PHE A 196 20.62 -1.07 -2.06
CA PHE A 196 19.52 -1.05 -1.09
C PHE A 196 19.96 -0.84 0.37
N CYS A 197 21.25 -0.54 0.64
CA CYS A 197 21.84 -0.65 1.98
C CYS A 197 21.81 -2.10 2.51
N GLU A 198 21.90 -3.10 1.64
CA GLU A 198 21.93 -4.52 2.00
C GLU A 198 23.22 -4.94 2.72
N LYS A 199 24.27 -4.10 2.67
CA LYS A 199 25.52 -4.33 3.42
C LYS A 199 25.54 -3.60 4.77
N PHE A 200 24.78 -2.51 4.94
CA PHE A 200 24.81 -1.71 6.17
C PHE A 200 24.52 -2.57 7.42
N GLY A 201 25.53 -2.74 8.28
CA GLY A 201 25.41 -3.50 9.51
C GLY A 201 25.52 -5.03 9.37
N ASN A 202 25.95 -5.56 8.22
CA ASN A 202 26.01 -7.01 7.97
C ASN A 202 27.17 -7.73 8.69
N GLY A 203 28.11 -6.99 9.28
CA GLY A 203 29.29 -7.52 9.97
C GLY A 203 30.57 -7.61 9.13
N GLU A 204 30.51 -7.27 7.83
CA GLU A 204 31.69 -7.17 6.97
C GLU A 204 32.56 -5.95 7.33
N SER A 205 33.83 -5.99 6.90
CA SER A 205 34.78 -4.90 7.15
C SER A 205 34.27 -3.56 6.59
N GLY A 206 34.29 -2.53 7.43
CA GLY A 206 33.78 -1.19 7.09
C GLY A 206 32.25 -1.04 7.06
N MET A 207 31.48 -2.12 7.12
CA MET A 207 30.01 -2.08 7.04
C MET A 207 29.32 -1.89 8.39
N GLY A 208 30.05 -2.13 9.49
CA GLY A 208 29.51 -2.14 10.85
C GLY A 208 28.68 -3.40 11.13
N ARG A 209 28.09 -3.50 12.33
CA ARG A 209 27.29 -4.66 12.75
C ARG A 209 26.01 -4.21 13.47
N ILE A 210 24.86 -4.72 13.04
CA ILE A 210 23.58 -4.61 13.76
C ILE A 210 23.42 -5.86 14.63
N PRO A 211 23.48 -5.78 15.97
CA PRO A 211 23.53 -6.97 16.83
C PRO A 211 22.35 -7.93 16.74
N ASP A 212 21.14 -7.42 16.52
CA ASP A 212 19.91 -8.24 16.40
C ASP A 212 19.59 -8.63 14.95
N TRP A 213 20.47 -8.35 13.98
CA TRP A 213 20.27 -8.74 12.59
C TRP A 213 21.15 -9.94 12.23
N THR A 214 20.51 -10.98 11.71
CA THR A 214 21.19 -12.09 11.01
C THR A 214 20.94 -11.90 9.51
N PRO A 215 21.94 -11.45 8.72
CA PRO A 215 21.76 -11.24 7.28
C PRO A 215 21.35 -12.53 6.56
N GLN A 216 20.37 -12.40 5.67
CA GLN A 216 19.96 -13.44 4.74
C GLN A 216 20.20 -12.92 3.32
N THR A 217 21.20 -13.47 2.64
CA THR A 217 21.54 -13.14 1.26
C THR A 217 20.80 -14.06 0.31
N TYR A 218 20.25 -13.49 -0.77
CA TYR A 218 19.51 -14.22 -1.80
C TYR A 218 20.34 -14.32 -3.07
N ASP A 219 20.27 -15.44 -3.79
CA ASP A 219 20.89 -15.56 -5.12
C ASP A 219 20.03 -14.81 -6.15
N PRO A 220 20.60 -13.92 -7.00
CA PRO A 220 19.88 -13.30 -8.11
C PRO A 220 19.17 -14.27 -9.08
N GLN A 221 19.56 -15.54 -9.14
CA GLN A 221 18.86 -16.54 -9.95
C GLN A 221 17.55 -17.02 -9.29
N ASP A 222 17.49 -17.05 -7.96
CA ASP A 222 16.36 -17.59 -7.20
C ASP A 222 15.25 -16.56 -6.93
N VAL A 223 15.48 -15.27 -7.20
CA VAL A 223 14.45 -14.23 -7.02
C VAL A 223 13.30 -14.37 -8.01
N LEU A 224 12.08 -14.10 -7.54
CA LEU A 224 10.92 -13.90 -8.42
C LEU A 224 10.98 -12.50 -9.01
N VAL A 225 11.12 -12.40 -10.33
CA VAL A 225 11.11 -11.11 -11.05
C VAL A 225 9.65 -10.72 -11.33
N PRO A 226 9.14 -9.59 -10.79
CA PRO A 226 7.80 -9.11 -11.11
C PRO A 226 7.70 -8.72 -12.59
N TYR A 227 6.55 -8.95 -13.23
CA TYR A 227 6.37 -8.73 -14.69
C TYR A 227 6.75 -7.33 -15.20
N PHE A 228 6.70 -6.33 -14.31
CA PHE A 228 6.99 -4.94 -14.61
C PHE A 228 8.48 -4.56 -14.44
N VAL A 229 9.30 -5.46 -13.90
CA VAL A 229 10.76 -5.29 -13.77
C VAL A 229 11.44 -5.93 -15.00
N PRO A 230 12.45 -5.29 -15.62
CA PRO A 230 13.20 -5.90 -16.72
C PRO A 230 13.92 -7.18 -16.26
N ASP A 231 13.63 -8.34 -16.84
CA ASP A 231 14.33 -9.59 -16.48
C ASP A 231 15.76 -9.57 -17.06
N THR A 232 16.69 -9.14 -16.21
CA THR A 232 18.10 -8.90 -16.53
C THR A 232 18.97 -9.21 -15.32
N PRO A 233 20.27 -9.55 -15.50
CA PRO A 233 21.19 -9.77 -14.39
C PRO A 233 21.29 -8.57 -13.42
N ALA A 234 21.22 -7.34 -13.95
CA ALA A 234 21.26 -6.12 -13.14
C ALA A 234 20.01 -5.99 -12.25
N ALA A 235 18.82 -6.21 -12.80
CA ALA A 235 17.57 -6.13 -12.05
C ALA A 235 17.41 -7.27 -11.04
N ARG A 236 17.85 -8.49 -11.39
CA ARG A 236 17.89 -9.63 -10.47
C ARG A 236 18.81 -9.39 -9.28
N ALA A 237 19.96 -8.75 -9.48
CA ALA A 237 20.85 -8.35 -8.40
C ALA A 237 20.24 -7.26 -7.50
N ASP A 238 19.57 -6.25 -8.09
CA ASP A 238 18.80 -5.25 -7.35
C ASP A 238 17.68 -5.90 -6.50
N LEU A 239 16.91 -6.85 -7.05
CA LEU A 239 15.86 -7.59 -6.34
C LEU A 239 16.43 -8.44 -5.19
N ALA A 240 17.56 -9.12 -5.39
CA ALA A 240 18.21 -9.90 -4.34
C ALA A 240 18.69 -9.00 -3.17
N ALA A 241 19.25 -7.83 -3.48
CA ALA A 241 19.60 -6.83 -2.47
C ALA A 241 18.36 -6.28 -1.74
N GLN A 242 17.26 -6.01 -2.46
CA GLN A 242 15.99 -5.62 -1.85
C GLN A 242 15.49 -6.70 -0.89
N TYR A 243 15.42 -7.98 -1.32
CA TYR A 243 15.02 -9.12 -0.50
C TYR A 243 15.84 -9.23 0.80
N THR A 244 17.17 -9.04 0.73
CA THR A 244 18.03 -9.02 1.92
C THR A 244 17.64 -7.93 2.93
N THR A 245 17.24 -6.74 2.46
CA THR A 245 16.78 -5.65 3.34
C THR A 245 15.36 -5.82 3.85
N ILE A 246 14.47 -6.46 3.07
CA ILE A 246 13.15 -6.89 3.55
C ILE A 246 13.31 -7.94 4.66
N GLY A 247 14.27 -8.86 4.55
CA GLY A 247 14.65 -9.78 5.63
C GLY A 247 15.18 -9.08 6.88
N ARG A 248 15.88 -7.93 6.75
CA ARG A 248 16.24 -7.06 7.89
C ARG A 248 15.01 -6.43 8.52
N MET A 249 14.13 -5.85 7.72
CA MET A 249 12.87 -5.25 8.18
C MET A 249 11.98 -6.28 8.90
N ASP A 250 11.83 -7.50 8.37
CA ASP A 250 11.05 -8.60 8.98
C ASP A 250 11.57 -8.94 10.40
N GLN A 251 12.89 -9.05 10.56
CA GLN A 251 13.53 -9.20 11.88
C GLN A 251 13.26 -7.97 12.78
N GLY A 252 13.23 -6.77 12.22
CA GLY A 252 12.76 -5.57 12.94
C GLY A 252 11.31 -5.68 13.43
N VAL A 253 10.39 -6.13 12.59
CA VAL A 253 8.95 -6.24 12.89
C VAL A 253 8.66 -7.21 14.05
N GLY A 254 9.30 -8.37 14.04
CA GLY A 254 8.70 -9.57 14.63
C GLY A 254 8.62 -9.72 16.15
N GLY A 255 8.41 -10.98 16.55
CA GLY A 255 8.53 -11.43 17.93
C GLY A 255 8.34 -12.95 18.03
N LEU A 256 9.19 -13.62 18.82
CA LEU A 256 9.29 -15.09 18.81
C LEU A 256 7.97 -15.81 19.13
N TYR A 257 7.61 -16.82 18.34
CA TYR A 257 6.55 -17.79 18.67
C TYR A 257 7.05 -19.23 18.45
N HIS A 258 7.99 -19.65 19.28
CA HIS A 258 8.23 -21.07 19.57
C HIS A 258 8.18 -21.32 21.07
N PHE A 259 6.97 -21.40 21.61
CA PHE A 259 6.63 -22.30 22.71
C PHE A 259 5.14 -22.61 22.65
N SER A 260 4.78 -23.88 22.88
CA SER A 260 3.41 -24.36 22.73
C SER A 260 2.46 -23.67 23.73
N TRP A 261 1.23 -23.43 23.28
CA TRP A 261 0.14 -22.98 24.13
C TRP A 261 -0.39 -24.14 24.98
N ALA A 262 0.45 -24.65 25.88
CA ALA A 262 -0.05 -25.45 27.00
C ALA A 262 -0.91 -24.51 27.86
N PRO A 263 -2.21 -24.80 28.06
CA PRO A 263 -3.01 -24.01 28.98
C PRO A 263 -2.32 -24.00 30.33
N ARG A 264 -2.31 -22.85 31.03
CA ARG A 264 -1.99 -22.85 32.46
C ARG A 264 -3.10 -23.60 33.18
N GLY A 265 -2.95 -24.92 33.25
CA GLY A 265 -3.78 -25.76 34.07
C GLY A 265 -3.82 -25.16 35.46
N ARG A 266 -5.03 -24.93 35.98
CA ARG A 266 -5.20 -24.76 37.42
C ARG A 266 -4.49 -25.93 38.08
N ARG A 267 -3.73 -25.69 39.16
CA ARG A 267 -3.21 -26.79 39.97
C ARG A 267 -4.41 -27.48 40.64
N GLU A 268 -5.05 -28.41 39.93
CA GLU A 268 -5.81 -29.46 40.58
C GLU A 268 -4.82 -30.26 41.41
N VAL A 269 -4.85 -30.03 42.73
CA VAL A 269 -4.25 -30.96 43.68
C VAL A 269 -5.14 -32.22 43.65
N ARG A 270 -4.76 -33.19 42.82
CA ARG A 270 -5.40 -34.51 42.84
C ARG A 270 -4.79 -35.32 43.97
N GLU A 271 -5.53 -35.43 45.07
CA GLU A 271 -5.23 -36.41 46.11
C GLU A 271 -5.62 -37.80 45.58
N ALA A 272 -4.62 -38.66 45.39
CA ALA A 272 -4.83 -40.08 45.17
C ALA A 272 -4.68 -40.81 46.52
N ARG A 273 -5.72 -41.55 46.92
CA ARG A 273 -5.64 -42.52 48.02
C ARG A 273 -5.24 -43.88 47.46
N ASN A 274 -4.38 -44.60 48.18
CA ASN A 274 -4.16 -46.02 47.92
C ASN A 274 -5.34 -46.87 48.45
N SER A 275 -5.35 -48.17 48.15
CA SER A 275 -6.37 -49.13 48.57
C SER A 275 -6.49 -49.36 50.08
N SER A 276 -5.65 -48.69 50.88
CA SER A 276 -5.70 -48.66 52.35
C SER A 276 -5.92 -47.26 52.94
N GLY A 277 -6.25 -46.26 52.10
CA GLY A 277 -6.82 -44.98 52.54
C GLY A 277 -5.86 -43.86 52.94
N GLN A 278 -4.54 -44.01 52.78
CA GLN A 278 -3.57 -42.95 53.09
C GLN A 278 -3.23 -42.07 51.86
N VAL A 279 -2.85 -40.81 52.14
CA VAL A 279 -2.49 -39.77 51.15
C VAL A 279 -0.98 -39.51 51.22
N VAL A 280 -0.29 -39.53 50.07
CA VAL A 280 1.17 -39.33 49.97
C VAL A 280 1.50 -38.21 48.97
N ARG A 281 2.43 -37.32 49.32
CA ARG A 281 2.98 -36.29 48.41
C ARG A 281 4.29 -36.76 47.77
N LEU A 282 4.41 -36.59 46.46
CA LEU A 282 5.64 -36.85 45.69
C LEU A 282 6.32 -35.54 45.27
N LEU A 283 7.64 -35.48 45.43
CA LEU A 283 8.53 -34.43 44.90
C LEU A 283 9.48 -35.07 43.89
N ALA A 284 9.71 -34.40 42.75
CA ALA A 284 10.58 -34.89 41.67
C ALA A 284 11.90 -34.09 41.59
N PRO A 285 13.06 -34.72 41.34
CA PRO A 285 14.39 -34.09 41.42
C PRO A 285 14.88 -33.43 40.12
N SER A 286 15.93 -32.61 40.25
CA SER A 286 16.62 -31.85 39.20
C SER A 286 17.69 -32.66 38.43
N ARG A 287 17.96 -32.29 37.17
CA ARG A 287 18.97 -32.93 36.29
C ARG A 287 20.34 -32.23 36.32
N PRO A 288 21.48 -32.95 36.26
CA PRO A 288 22.83 -32.38 36.10
C PRO A 288 23.28 -32.23 34.62
N ARG A 289 24.43 -31.57 34.40
CA ARG A 289 25.05 -31.29 33.08
C ARG A 289 25.99 -32.41 32.59
N PRO A 290 26.23 -32.56 31.27
CA PRO A 290 27.16 -33.56 30.71
C PRO A 290 28.61 -33.04 30.52
N GLY A 291 29.57 -33.97 30.54
CA GLY A 291 30.97 -33.79 30.11
C GLY A 291 31.28 -34.47 28.76
N PRO A 292 32.52 -34.35 28.24
CA PRO A 292 32.87 -34.76 26.87
C PRO A 292 33.19 -36.27 26.72
N PRO A 293 33.06 -36.84 25.50
CA PRO A 293 33.23 -38.28 25.25
C PRO A 293 34.67 -38.67 24.85
N GLN A 294 35.04 -39.91 25.16
CA GLN A 294 36.17 -40.64 24.56
C GLN A 294 35.64 -41.74 23.62
N ALA A 295 36.46 -42.15 22.64
CA ALA A 295 36.08 -43.12 21.60
C ALA A 295 36.93 -44.40 21.68
N VAL A 296 36.29 -45.56 21.45
CA VAL A 296 36.93 -46.86 21.16
C VAL A 296 36.06 -47.63 20.14
N ALA A 297 36.67 -48.47 19.30
CA ALA A 297 36.07 -49.07 18.11
C ALA A 297 35.92 -50.60 18.15
N ALA A 298 35.01 -51.14 17.32
CA ALA A 298 35.00 -52.49 16.70
C ALA A 298 33.90 -52.47 15.60
N ALA A 299 34.08 -52.83 14.32
CA ALA A 299 34.69 -53.98 13.64
C ALA A 299 33.73 -55.19 13.45
N GLY A 300 33.48 -55.61 12.19
CA GLY A 300 32.78 -56.86 11.86
C GLY A 300 32.00 -56.87 10.52
N ALA A 301 32.40 -57.74 9.57
CA ALA A 301 31.65 -58.08 8.34
C ALA A 301 30.37 -58.91 8.65
N GLY A 302 29.39 -59.16 7.77
CA GLY A 302 29.21 -58.96 6.33
C GLY A 302 28.71 -60.28 5.67
N VAL A 303 27.77 -60.24 4.71
CA VAL A 303 27.44 -61.33 3.74
C VAL A 303 26.46 -60.80 2.67
N GLN A 304 26.61 -61.24 1.42
CA GLN A 304 25.75 -60.89 0.28
C GLN A 304 24.62 -61.91 0.05
N ARG A 305 23.52 -61.48 -0.58
CA ARG A 305 22.85 -62.24 -1.65
C ARG A 305 22.15 -61.31 -2.64
N GLN A 306 22.38 -61.55 -3.93
CA GLN A 306 21.75 -60.82 -5.04
C GLN A 306 20.47 -61.52 -5.51
N LEU A 307 19.53 -60.75 -6.05
CA LEU A 307 18.72 -61.15 -7.20
C LEU A 307 18.47 -59.93 -8.10
N LEU A 308 18.71 -60.09 -9.40
CA LEU A 308 18.38 -59.12 -10.45
C LEU A 308 16.85 -59.20 -10.73
N VAL A 309 16.15 -58.22 -11.31
CA VAL A 309 16.37 -57.59 -12.65
C VAL A 309 15.83 -56.15 -12.72
N GLN A 310 16.58 -55.32 -13.45
CA GLN A 310 16.28 -54.06 -14.19
C GLN A 310 14.85 -53.46 -14.15
N GLY A 311 14.65 -52.13 -14.12
CA GLY A 311 15.62 -51.03 -14.03
C GLY A 311 15.06 -49.67 -14.49
N CYS A 312 15.43 -48.60 -13.78
CA CYS A 312 15.44 -47.20 -14.24
C CYS A 312 16.40 -46.42 -13.33
N MET A 313 17.47 -45.86 -13.89
CA MET A 313 18.52 -45.20 -13.10
C MET A 313 18.20 -43.72 -12.84
N GLY A 314 18.10 -43.36 -11.57
CA GLY A 314 18.30 -41.99 -11.10
C GLY A 314 19.24 -42.00 -9.90
N HIS A 315 20.09 -40.98 -9.78
CA HIS A 315 20.76 -40.56 -8.54
C HIS A 315 21.62 -39.31 -8.82
N PRO A 316 22.00 -38.50 -7.81
CA PRO A 316 21.47 -38.44 -6.46
C PRO A 316 21.08 -37.01 -6.02
N LEU A 317 19.89 -36.88 -5.41
CA LEU A 317 19.65 -35.82 -4.42
C LEU A 317 20.64 -36.04 -3.26
N ARG A 318 21.41 -35.01 -2.89
CA ARG A 318 22.29 -35.08 -1.71
C ARG A 318 21.46 -34.85 -0.45
N HIS A 319 21.46 -35.84 0.45
CA HIS A 319 21.01 -35.64 1.83
C HIS A 319 21.97 -34.68 2.56
N PRO A 320 21.47 -33.69 3.32
CA PRO A 320 22.29 -32.97 4.28
C PRO A 320 22.55 -33.84 5.52
N SER A 321 23.81 -33.92 5.94
CA SER A 321 24.20 -34.53 7.22
C SER A 321 23.64 -33.75 8.41
N PRO A 322 23.45 -34.38 9.59
CA PRO A 322 22.91 -33.70 10.77
C PRO A 322 23.99 -32.81 11.41
N LEU A 323 24.14 -31.60 10.90
CA LEU A 323 24.72 -30.51 11.67
C LEU A 323 23.83 -30.26 12.88
N SER A 324 24.45 -30.15 14.06
CA SER A 324 23.76 -29.84 15.32
C SER A 324 22.85 -28.61 15.14
N PRO A 325 21.66 -28.57 15.76
CA PRO A 325 20.78 -27.43 15.61
C PRO A 325 21.46 -26.18 16.15
N ALA A 326 21.88 -25.30 15.24
CA ALA A 326 22.10 -23.90 15.58
C ALA A 326 20.80 -23.40 16.24
N PRO A 327 20.87 -22.68 17.38
CA PRO A 327 19.67 -22.16 18.00
C PRO A 327 18.94 -21.26 16.98
N PRO A 328 17.62 -21.41 16.79
CA PRO A 328 16.90 -20.66 15.77
C PRO A 328 17.04 -19.16 16.06
N ALA A 329 17.77 -18.47 15.18
CA ALA A 329 17.87 -17.03 15.19
C ALA A 329 16.48 -16.44 14.90
N GLY A 330 15.86 -15.65 15.78
CA GLY A 330 16.26 -15.33 17.14
C GLY A 330 15.88 -13.90 17.48
N ILE A 331 14.64 -13.72 17.93
CA ILE A 331 14.03 -12.42 18.28
C ILE A 331 13.74 -11.56 17.03
N GLY A 332 12.47 -11.53 16.65
CA GLY A 332 11.94 -10.33 16.00
C GLY A 332 11.65 -9.27 17.07
N LEU A 333 11.77 -7.97 16.75
CA LEU A 333 12.01 -6.97 17.79
C LEU A 333 10.77 -6.18 18.25
N VAL A 334 10.09 -5.43 17.37
CA VAL A 334 9.06 -4.46 17.79
C VAL A 334 7.86 -5.12 18.46
N LEU A 335 7.30 -6.18 17.86
CA LEU A 335 6.17 -6.90 18.46
C LEU A 335 6.58 -7.69 19.72
N GLN A 336 7.87 -7.99 19.90
CA GLN A 336 8.38 -8.58 21.12
C GLN A 336 8.48 -7.56 22.27
N GLU A 337 8.90 -6.31 22.02
CA GLU A 337 8.90 -5.27 23.06
C GLU A 337 7.49 -4.95 23.56
N LEU A 338 6.49 -4.83 22.68
CA LEU A 338 5.08 -4.67 23.08
C LEU A 338 4.56 -5.87 23.89
N ARG A 339 5.08 -7.08 23.64
CA ARG A 339 4.73 -8.28 24.41
C ARG A 339 5.43 -8.31 25.76
N GLY A 340 6.70 -7.90 25.83
CA GLY A 340 7.47 -7.77 27.07
C GLY A 340 6.88 -6.73 28.02
N ALA A 341 6.42 -5.60 27.48
CA ALA A 341 5.66 -4.58 28.20
C ALA A 341 4.21 -5.01 28.54
N GLY A 342 3.72 -6.14 28.01
CA GLY A 342 2.40 -6.68 28.32
C GLY A 342 1.21 -5.94 27.67
N VAL A 343 1.47 -5.11 26.66
CA VAL A 343 0.48 -4.25 25.98
C VAL A 343 0.06 -4.76 24.58
N LEU A 344 0.74 -5.75 24.01
CA LEU A 344 0.43 -6.28 22.66
C LEU A 344 -1.02 -6.79 22.52
N ASN A 345 -1.61 -7.31 23.60
CA ASN A 345 -3.01 -7.75 23.59
C ASN A 345 -4.02 -6.61 23.77
N ASP A 346 -3.54 -5.38 23.96
CA ASP A 346 -4.31 -4.14 24.09
C ASP A 346 -3.98 -3.16 22.93
N THR A 347 -3.30 -3.64 21.87
CA THR A 347 -2.79 -2.84 20.75
C THR A 347 -3.30 -3.34 19.40
N LEU A 348 -3.94 -2.48 18.62
CA LEU A 348 -4.20 -2.69 17.20
C LEU A 348 -2.89 -2.54 16.42
N VAL A 349 -2.47 -3.57 15.68
CA VAL A 349 -1.27 -3.53 14.85
C VAL A 349 -1.66 -3.39 13.38
N ILE A 350 -1.04 -2.45 12.68
CA ILE A 350 -1.18 -2.22 11.24
C ILE A 350 0.21 -2.35 10.61
N PHE A 351 0.34 -3.10 9.52
CA PHE A 351 1.54 -3.11 8.68
C PHE A 351 1.17 -2.75 7.24
N THR A 352 1.91 -1.83 6.62
CA THR A 352 1.75 -1.46 5.20
C THR A 352 3.02 -0.83 4.61
N SER A 353 2.97 -0.37 3.36
CA SER A 353 4.01 0.43 2.67
C SER A 353 3.45 1.81 2.31
N ASP A 354 4.30 2.78 2.00
CA ASP A 354 3.88 4.11 1.56
C ASP A 354 3.65 4.20 0.04
N ASN A 355 4.49 3.53 -0.76
CA ASN A 355 4.30 3.39 -2.20
C ASN A 355 4.95 2.10 -2.73
N GLY A 356 4.57 1.72 -3.95
CA GLY A 356 5.16 0.60 -4.67
C GLY A 356 6.68 0.70 -4.88
N VAL A 357 7.28 -0.44 -5.22
CA VAL A 357 8.73 -0.70 -5.24
C VAL A 357 9.52 0.21 -6.21
N PRO A 358 10.83 0.48 -5.96
CA PRO A 358 11.61 1.48 -6.70
C PRO A 358 12.23 0.89 -7.97
N PHE A 359 11.35 0.52 -8.91
CA PHE A 359 11.65 -0.11 -10.21
C PHE A 359 10.76 0.49 -11.32
N PRO A 360 11.07 0.28 -12.61
CA PRO A 360 10.25 0.77 -13.72
C PRO A 360 8.77 0.40 -13.60
N SER A 361 7.87 1.33 -13.89
CA SER A 361 6.40 1.22 -13.66
C SER A 361 5.94 1.07 -12.20
N GLY A 362 6.85 0.93 -11.23
CA GLY A 362 6.60 0.96 -9.79
C GLY A 362 6.46 2.38 -9.27
N ARG A 363 7.27 2.73 -8.25
CA ARG A 363 7.35 4.07 -7.64
C ARG A 363 7.24 5.20 -8.68
N THR A 364 6.57 6.29 -8.31
CA THR A 364 6.19 7.45 -9.15
C THR A 364 5.04 7.24 -10.14
N ASN A 365 4.46 6.04 -10.28
CA ASN A 365 3.37 5.77 -11.23
C ASN A 365 2.02 5.55 -10.54
N LEU A 366 0.91 5.96 -11.18
CA LEU A 366 -0.45 5.56 -10.81
C LEU A 366 -0.93 4.27 -11.52
N TYR A 367 0.01 3.48 -12.05
CA TYR A 367 -0.22 2.08 -12.45
C TYR A 367 -0.32 1.19 -11.19
N TRP A 368 -0.76 -0.06 -11.35
CA TRP A 368 -0.85 -1.01 -10.25
C TRP A 368 0.47 -1.21 -9.50
N PRO A 369 1.64 -1.40 -10.16
CA PRO A 369 2.89 -1.65 -9.44
C PRO A 369 3.40 -0.46 -8.60
N GLY A 370 2.94 0.76 -8.88
CA GLY A 370 3.31 1.96 -8.14
C GLY A 370 2.37 2.30 -6.99
N THR A 371 1.17 1.72 -6.97
CA THR A 371 0.10 2.07 -6.03
C THR A 371 -0.47 0.90 -5.23
N ALA A 372 -0.20 -0.35 -5.59
CA ALA A 372 -0.68 -1.50 -4.83
C ALA A 372 0.28 -1.84 -3.68
N GLU A 373 -0.25 -1.87 -2.46
CA GLU A 373 0.55 -1.98 -1.24
C GLU A 373 0.19 -3.24 -0.45
N PRO A 374 1.12 -3.85 0.30
CA PRO A 374 0.77 -4.81 1.34
C PRO A 374 -0.03 -4.10 2.45
N LEU A 375 -1.03 -4.76 3.03
CA LEU A 375 -1.76 -4.27 4.20
C LEU A 375 -2.23 -5.43 5.09
N LEU A 376 -1.76 -5.42 6.34
CA LEU A 376 -2.17 -6.35 7.40
C LEU A 376 -2.81 -5.56 8.55
N LEU A 377 -3.99 -5.99 9.02
CA LEU A 377 -4.73 -5.37 10.12
C LEU A 377 -5.02 -6.38 11.24
N SER A 378 -4.33 -6.26 12.38
CA SER A 378 -4.45 -7.15 13.55
C SER A 378 -5.11 -6.43 14.73
N SER A 379 -6.42 -6.62 14.90
CA SER A 379 -7.12 -6.21 16.13
C SER A 379 -7.03 -7.32 17.19
N PRO A 380 -6.66 -6.99 18.45
CA PRO A 380 -6.73 -7.94 19.55
C PRO A 380 -8.16 -8.18 20.04
N GLU A 381 -9.12 -7.35 19.64
CA GLU A 381 -10.54 -7.45 20.00
C GLU A 381 -11.36 -8.19 18.92
N HIS A 382 -11.03 -7.99 17.64
CA HIS A 382 -11.71 -8.61 16.49
C HIS A 382 -10.80 -9.70 15.89
N ARG A 383 -11.05 -10.95 16.29
CA ARG A 383 -10.23 -12.12 15.93
C ARG A 383 -10.91 -13.09 14.97
N GLN A 384 -12.18 -12.85 14.64
CA GLN A 384 -13.04 -13.71 13.83
C GLN A 384 -12.44 -13.99 12.44
N ARG A 385 -11.69 -13.01 11.90
CA ARG A 385 -11.08 -13.06 10.57
C ARG A 385 -9.54 -13.07 10.57
N TRP A 386 -8.90 -13.42 11.69
CA TRP A 386 -7.45 -13.62 11.72
C TRP A 386 -7.03 -14.76 10.76
N GLY A 387 -5.99 -14.52 9.96
CA GLY A 387 -5.51 -15.45 8.94
C GLY A 387 -6.37 -15.54 7.68
N GLN A 388 -7.41 -14.69 7.55
CA GLN A 388 -8.20 -14.58 6.32
C GLN A 388 -7.66 -13.50 5.39
N VAL A 389 -8.06 -13.58 4.12
CA VAL A 389 -7.84 -12.54 3.11
C VAL A 389 -9.15 -11.78 2.89
N SER A 390 -9.05 -10.47 2.67
CA SER A 390 -10.12 -9.60 2.19
C SER A 390 -9.87 -9.24 0.73
N GLU A 391 -10.94 -9.34 -0.06
CA GLU A 391 -11.01 -8.92 -1.47
C GLU A 391 -11.58 -7.51 -1.60
N ALA A 392 -11.94 -6.87 -0.49
CA ALA A 392 -12.37 -5.49 -0.42
C ALA A 392 -11.29 -4.53 -0.94
N TYR A 393 -11.70 -3.65 -1.84
CA TYR A 393 -10.87 -2.56 -2.33
C TYR A 393 -10.79 -1.47 -1.26
N VAL A 394 -9.57 -1.25 -0.77
CA VAL A 394 -9.22 -0.31 0.29
C VAL A 394 -8.00 0.51 -0.11
N SER A 395 -7.72 1.57 0.64
CA SER A 395 -6.48 2.32 0.50
C SER A 395 -6.07 2.94 1.86
N LEU A 396 -5.08 3.86 1.93
CA LEU A 396 -4.60 4.56 3.16
C LEU A 396 -5.15 5.99 3.67
N LEU A 397 -6.32 6.60 3.31
CA LEU A 397 -6.95 7.95 3.66
C LEU A 397 -8.53 8.10 3.91
N GLY A 398 -9.03 8.29 5.13
CA GLY A 398 -10.43 7.94 5.56
C GLY A 398 -11.77 8.70 5.40
N LYS A 399 -12.89 8.12 5.95
CA LYS A 399 -14.20 8.68 6.48
C LYS A 399 -15.25 7.70 7.09
N ARG A 400 -15.70 7.90 8.33
CA ARG A 400 -16.85 7.16 8.92
C ARG A 400 -18.23 7.53 8.30
N GLY A 401 -19.16 6.58 8.27
CA GLY A 401 -20.59 6.83 8.02
C GLY A 401 -21.41 6.82 9.32
N ALA A 402 -22.34 7.76 9.49
CA ALA A 402 -23.23 7.82 10.65
C ALA A 402 -24.46 6.92 10.47
N GLY A 403 -24.92 6.30 11.56
CA GLY A 403 -26.13 5.49 11.59
C GLY A 403 -27.38 6.28 12.01
N ARG A 404 -28.53 5.86 11.45
CA ARG A 404 -29.94 6.08 11.89
C ARG A 404 -30.28 7.39 12.64
N SER A 405 -31.04 8.27 11.99
CA SER A 405 -32.28 8.81 12.58
C SER A 405 -33.23 9.40 11.53
N GLN A 406 -34.50 9.02 11.69
CA GLN A 406 -35.75 9.69 11.27
C GLN A 406 -36.09 9.92 9.78
N GLU A 407 -37.40 9.98 9.55
CA GLU A 407 -38.06 9.92 8.25
C GLU A 407 -38.48 11.31 7.73
N GLY A 408 -38.43 11.47 6.41
CA GLY A 408 -39.28 12.41 5.66
C GLY A 408 -38.64 13.74 5.21
N PRO A 409 -39.27 14.45 4.25
CA PRO A 409 -40.30 14.02 3.32
C PRO A 409 -39.75 13.73 1.89
N ARG A 410 -40.54 13.02 1.07
CA ARG A 410 -40.22 12.71 -0.33
C ARG A 410 -40.23 13.97 -1.19
N CYS A 411 -39.15 14.25 -1.94
CA CYS A 411 -39.23 15.15 -3.10
C CYS A 411 -39.77 14.36 -4.31
N LEU A 412 -40.90 14.82 -4.88
CA LEU A 412 -41.40 14.29 -6.14
C LEU A 412 -40.59 14.85 -7.31
N CYS A 413 -39.85 13.98 -8.02
CA CYS A 413 -39.47 14.28 -9.39
C CYS A 413 -40.69 14.04 -10.31
N ARG A 414 -41.41 15.10 -10.70
CA ARG A 414 -42.25 15.05 -11.90
C ARG A 414 -41.33 15.05 -13.12
N GLY A 415 -41.41 13.99 -13.93
CA GLY A 415 -40.67 13.93 -15.18
C GLY A 415 -41.24 14.88 -16.23
N LEU A 416 -40.37 15.40 -17.08
CA LEU A 416 -40.71 15.89 -18.41
C LEU A 416 -39.71 15.28 -19.40
N ALA A 417 -40.19 14.29 -20.15
CA ALA A 417 -39.50 13.79 -21.31
C ALA A 417 -40.02 14.54 -22.55
N GLN A 418 -39.21 14.50 -23.62
CA GLN A 418 -39.55 14.90 -24.99
C GLN A 418 -39.80 16.41 -25.24
N HIS A 419 -38.93 16.99 -26.07
CA HIS A 419 -39.41 17.51 -27.35
C HIS A 419 -38.32 17.31 -28.42
N GLN A 420 -38.73 16.78 -29.58
CA GLN A 420 -37.88 16.62 -30.75
C GLN A 420 -37.94 17.87 -31.63
N GLY A 421 -36.81 18.20 -32.27
CA GLY A 421 -36.74 18.79 -33.62
C GLY A 421 -37.26 20.20 -33.85
N LEU A 422 -36.40 21.05 -34.43
CA LEU A 422 -36.68 21.82 -35.65
C LEU A 422 -35.35 22.32 -36.25
N GLY A 423 -35.32 22.52 -37.57
CA GLY A 423 -34.11 22.75 -38.37
C GLY A 423 -33.60 24.21 -38.39
N PRO A 424 -32.55 24.48 -39.20
CA PRO A 424 -31.82 25.75 -39.19
C PRO A 424 -32.54 26.85 -39.96
N TRP A 425 -32.19 28.11 -39.64
CA TRP A 425 -32.60 29.30 -40.40
C TRP A 425 -31.37 30.07 -40.89
N GLU A 426 -31.48 30.58 -42.12
CA GLU A 426 -30.41 31.20 -42.91
C GLU A 426 -30.16 32.68 -42.58
N GLU A 427 -29.11 33.21 -43.19
CA GLU A 427 -28.75 34.63 -43.18
C GLU A 427 -29.79 35.52 -43.90
N SER A 428 -29.89 36.80 -43.53
CA SER A 428 -30.21 37.86 -44.50
C SER A 428 -29.66 39.22 -44.05
N VAL A 429 -29.21 40.02 -45.02
CA VAL A 429 -28.50 41.30 -44.85
C VAL A 429 -29.33 42.46 -45.42
N VAL A 430 -29.38 43.62 -44.73
CA VAL A 430 -29.56 44.94 -45.36
C VAL A 430 -28.69 45.99 -44.64
N ALA A 431 -28.11 46.93 -45.40
CA ALA A 431 -27.04 47.85 -44.98
C ALA A 431 -27.48 49.31 -44.75
N ARG A 432 -26.55 50.18 -44.32
CA ARG A 432 -26.23 51.51 -44.95
C ARG A 432 -25.01 52.24 -44.35
N HIS A 433 -24.15 52.78 -45.24
CA HIS A 433 -23.14 53.87 -45.13
C HIS A 433 -22.14 53.88 -43.94
N GLY A 434 -20.79 54.03 -44.03
CA GLY A 434 -19.82 54.41 -45.09
C GLY A 434 -19.19 55.81 -44.85
N PRO A 435 -18.00 56.20 -45.37
CA PRO A 435 -16.76 55.46 -45.74
C PRO A 435 -15.43 56.15 -45.25
N THR A 436 -14.23 55.52 -45.41
CA THR A 436 -12.97 56.18 -45.92
C THR A 436 -11.74 55.23 -46.04
N GLN A 437 -11.17 55.16 -47.26
CA GLN A 437 -9.74 55.04 -47.67
C GLN A 437 -8.83 53.85 -47.25
N GLY A 438 -8.12 53.27 -48.24
CA GLY A 438 -6.95 52.34 -48.11
C GLY A 438 -5.70 52.97 -48.76
N PRO A 439 -4.83 52.27 -49.56
CA PRO A 439 -4.49 50.83 -49.72
C PRO A 439 -2.92 50.63 -49.85
N PRO A 440 -2.28 49.78 -50.70
CA PRO A 440 -2.38 48.32 -51.05
C PRO A 440 -1.04 47.50 -50.98
N ARG A 441 -1.11 46.19 -51.36
CA ARG A 441 -0.09 45.28 -52.03
C ARG A 441 0.41 44.06 -51.19
N ALA A 442 0.68 42.86 -51.74
CA ALA A 442 0.28 42.20 -53.01
C ALA A 442 0.55 40.66 -53.06
N ARG A 443 -0.37 39.92 -53.74
CA ARG A 443 -0.29 38.67 -54.58
C ARG A 443 0.80 37.55 -54.44
N GLY A 444 0.33 36.28 -54.54
CA GLY A 444 1.00 35.09 -55.13
C GLY A 444 0.37 33.74 -54.64
N LEU A 445 -0.41 32.96 -55.41
CA LEU A 445 -0.06 31.94 -56.46
C LEU A 445 0.78 30.73 -55.94
N CYS A 446 0.59 29.45 -56.34
CA CYS A 446 -0.56 28.63 -56.78
C CYS A 446 -0.18 27.12 -56.92
N LYS A 447 -1.10 26.18 -56.61
CA LYS A 447 -1.26 24.75 -57.11
C LYS A 447 -0.06 23.81 -57.46
N ALA A 448 -0.10 22.58 -56.90
CA ALA A 448 -0.02 21.23 -57.54
C ALA A 448 -0.16 20.16 -56.42
N GLN A 449 -1.01 19.12 -56.37
CA GLN A 449 -1.58 18.10 -57.27
C GLN A 449 -0.70 16.82 -57.45
N MET A 450 -1.28 15.64 -57.13
CA MET A 450 -0.63 14.30 -57.09
C MET A 450 -0.41 13.68 -58.49
N PRO A 451 0.23 12.49 -58.60
CA PRO A 451 -0.59 11.27 -58.73
C PRO A 451 -0.02 9.97 -58.10
N SER A 452 -0.90 8.96 -57.94
CA SER A 452 -0.55 7.54 -57.73
C SER A 452 -0.62 6.75 -59.05
N PRO A 453 -0.03 5.54 -59.11
CA PRO A 453 -0.53 4.48 -60.02
C PRO A 453 -0.75 3.12 -59.30
N GLY A 454 -1.44 2.19 -59.94
CA GLY A 454 -1.73 0.84 -59.41
C GLY A 454 -1.84 -0.27 -60.49
N HIS A 455 -2.34 -1.44 -60.07
CA HIS A 455 -2.53 -2.71 -60.82
C HIS A 455 -1.24 -3.48 -61.22
N ARG A 456 -1.14 -4.82 -61.09
CA ARG A 456 -2.05 -5.90 -61.56
C ARG A 456 -1.92 -7.18 -60.69
N GLY A 457 -2.80 -8.17 -60.91
CA GLY A 457 -2.70 -9.51 -60.30
C GLY A 457 -2.76 -10.66 -61.33
N VAL A 458 -2.48 -11.89 -60.89
CA VAL A 458 -2.61 -13.16 -61.64
C VAL A 458 -3.15 -14.27 -60.72
N ARG A 459 -3.84 -15.28 -61.29
CA ARG A 459 -4.58 -16.36 -60.59
C ARG A 459 -3.78 -17.68 -60.47
N GLY A 460 -4.23 -18.55 -59.55
CA GLY A 460 -3.97 -20.00 -59.48
C GLY A 460 -3.60 -20.45 -58.06
N GLY A 461 -4.11 -21.55 -57.48
CA GLY A 461 -5.09 -22.56 -57.93
C GLY A 461 -5.66 -23.33 -56.72
N ALA A 462 -6.56 -24.29 -56.95
CA ALA A 462 -7.41 -24.89 -55.91
C ALA A 462 -6.73 -25.83 -54.90
N GLY A 463 -7.33 -25.98 -53.71
CA GLY A 463 -7.01 -27.00 -52.71
C GLY A 463 -8.02 -27.00 -51.56
N SER A 464 -9.04 -27.86 -51.63
CA SER A 464 -10.11 -27.97 -50.62
C SER A 464 -9.85 -29.06 -49.60
N ALA A 465 -9.96 -28.75 -48.31
CA ALA A 465 -10.24 -29.72 -47.24
C ALA A 465 -11.13 -29.04 -46.18
N ALA A 466 -12.04 -29.81 -45.57
CA ALA A 466 -13.25 -29.25 -44.96
C ALA A 466 -13.23 -29.20 -43.42
N GLN A 467 -14.03 -28.26 -42.89
CA GLN A 467 -14.76 -28.33 -41.62
C GLN A 467 -13.98 -28.53 -40.29
N GLY A 468 -13.93 -27.46 -39.51
CA GLY A 468 -13.85 -27.48 -38.05
C GLY A 468 -14.78 -26.40 -37.50
N ALA A 469 -15.82 -26.78 -36.75
CA ALA A 469 -16.91 -25.86 -36.39
C ALA A 469 -16.45 -24.75 -35.43
N GLY A 470 -16.81 -23.50 -35.75
CA GLY A 470 -16.54 -22.35 -34.89
C GLY A 470 -17.42 -22.34 -33.64
N SER A 471 -16.81 -22.31 -32.46
CA SER A 471 -17.51 -21.94 -31.23
C SER A 471 -17.50 -20.41 -31.09
N HIS A 472 -18.55 -19.76 -31.58
CA HIS A 472 -18.84 -18.38 -31.22
C HIS A 472 -19.13 -18.32 -29.72
N ARG A 473 -18.11 -18.00 -28.90
CA ARG A 473 -18.34 -17.52 -27.54
C ARG A 473 -19.04 -16.17 -27.66
N ALA A 474 -20.34 -16.17 -27.42
CA ALA A 474 -21.13 -14.96 -27.30
C ALA A 474 -20.46 -14.00 -26.29
N ALA A 475 -20.41 -12.72 -26.63
CA ALA A 475 -19.96 -11.70 -25.70
C ALA A 475 -20.91 -11.68 -24.49
N VAL A 476 -20.41 -12.07 -23.31
CA VAL A 476 -21.13 -11.88 -22.06
C VAL A 476 -21.37 -10.38 -21.88
N PRO A 477 -22.62 -9.91 -21.73
CA PRO A 477 -22.88 -8.50 -21.48
C PRO A 477 -22.14 -8.04 -20.23
N LEU A 478 -21.44 -6.91 -20.33
CA LEU A 478 -20.89 -6.27 -19.14
C LEU A 478 -22.07 -5.71 -18.34
N GLU A 479 -22.43 -6.34 -17.22
CA GLU A 479 -23.39 -5.77 -16.28
C GLU A 479 -22.78 -4.53 -15.62
N LEU A 480 -22.97 -3.39 -16.28
CA LEU A 480 -22.66 -2.08 -15.73
C LEU A 480 -23.71 -1.73 -14.67
N PRO A 481 -23.32 -1.36 -13.44
CA PRO A 481 -24.29 -0.92 -12.43
C PRO A 481 -25.01 0.35 -12.90
N SER A 482 -26.31 0.43 -12.65
CA SER A 482 -27.16 1.54 -13.09
C SER A 482 -26.81 2.86 -12.41
N LEU A 483 -27.08 3.96 -13.11
CA LEU A 483 -26.83 5.34 -12.66
C LEU A 483 -27.81 5.83 -11.57
N ASP A 484 -28.81 5.02 -11.21
CA ASP A 484 -29.95 5.43 -10.37
C ASP A 484 -29.71 5.32 -8.85
N GLY A 485 -28.52 4.86 -8.45
CA GLY A 485 -28.05 4.96 -7.06
C GLY A 485 -27.28 6.27 -6.83
N PRO A 486 -27.33 6.89 -5.63
CA PRO A 486 -26.53 8.07 -5.35
C PRO A 486 -25.04 7.72 -5.51
N LEU A 487 -24.38 8.36 -6.49
CA LEU A 487 -22.94 8.25 -6.82
C LEU A 487 -22.06 8.72 -5.66
N ARG A 488 -22.04 7.93 -4.58
CA ARG A 488 -21.18 8.12 -3.41
C ARG A 488 -19.80 7.60 -3.76
N CYS A 489 -19.06 8.40 -4.51
CA CYS A 489 -17.62 8.30 -4.62
C CYS A 489 -17.05 8.31 -3.20
N ARG A 490 -16.29 7.28 -2.86
CA ARG A 490 -15.68 7.07 -1.55
C ARG A 490 -14.34 6.40 -1.76
N VAL A 491 -13.48 6.43 -0.74
CA VAL A 491 -12.09 5.94 -0.80
C VAL A 491 -11.17 6.90 -1.57
N SER A 492 -11.06 8.16 -1.13
CA SER A 492 -9.74 8.82 -1.30
C SER A 492 -8.68 7.94 -0.68
N ALA A 493 -9.02 7.24 0.42
CA ALA A 493 -8.49 5.94 0.83
C ALA A 493 -9.04 5.43 2.24
N ASP A 494 -8.34 4.76 3.20
CA ASP A 494 -8.91 4.28 4.52
C ASP A 494 -8.08 4.23 5.90
N LEU A 495 -6.80 4.65 6.12
CA LEU A 495 -6.07 4.40 7.43
C LEU A 495 -6.30 5.36 8.62
N THR A 496 -6.13 6.69 8.46
CA THR A 496 -6.42 7.69 9.52
C THR A 496 -7.77 7.49 10.27
N PRO A 497 -8.93 7.19 9.63
CA PRO A 497 -10.20 7.09 10.33
C PRO A 497 -10.31 5.77 11.09
N THR A 498 -9.55 4.74 10.71
CA THR A 498 -9.53 3.42 11.37
C THR A 498 -8.89 3.59 12.73
N ILE A 499 -7.81 4.37 12.79
CA ILE A 499 -7.11 4.74 14.01
C ILE A 499 -7.98 5.67 14.86
N LEU A 500 -8.60 6.70 14.27
CA LEU A 500 -9.53 7.59 14.99
C LEU A 500 -10.75 6.82 15.55
N ASP A 501 -11.38 5.93 14.78
CA ASP A 501 -12.54 5.10 15.20
C ASP A 501 -12.15 4.10 16.30
N TRP A 502 -10.94 3.51 16.22
CA TRP A 502 -10.38 2.64 17.27
C TRP A 502 -10.25 3.35 18.64
N PHE A 503 -9.75 4.59 18.63
CA PHE A 503 -9.70 5.46 19.81
C PHE A 503 -11.02 6.19 20.11
N SER A 504 -12.05 6.02 19.26
CA SER A 504 -13.33 6.74 19.34
C SER A 504 -13.22 8.29 19.28
N VAL A 505 -12.20 8.78 18.59
CA VAL A 505 -11.97 10.22 18.34
C VAL A 505 -12.73 10.65 17.08
N PRO A 506 -13.61 11.68 17.14
CA PRO A 506 -14.27 12.21 15.95
C PRO A 506 -13.30 13.04 15.11
N TYR A 507 -13.43 13.00 13.78
CA TYR A 507 -12.78 13.98 12.91
C TYR A 507 -13.50 15.32 13.02
N PRO A 508 -12.82 16.45 13.28
CA PRO A 508 -13.47 17.73 13.49
C PRO A 508 -14.10 18.30 12.22
N SER A 509 -15.08 19.19 12.39
CA SER A 509 -15.54 20.05 11.30
C SER A 509 -14.66 21.31 11.26
N TYR A 510 -13.95 21.52 10.15
CA TYR A 510 -13.11 22.69 9.91
C TYR A 510 -12.96 22.95 8.41
N ALA A 511 -12.35 24.07 8.04
CA ALA A 511 -11.95 24.40 6.68
C ALA A 511 -10.47 24.79 6.66
N ILE A 512 -9.74 24.37 5.62
CA ILE A 512 -8.37 24.88 5.38
C ILE A 512 -8.48 26.30 4.80
N PHE A 513 -9.23 26.44 3.69
CA PHE A 513 -9.42 27.69 2.97
C PHE A 513 -10.89 28.15 2.97
N GLY A 514 -11.10 29.44 3.25
CA GLY A 514 -12.43 30.05 3.28
C GLY A 514 -13.41 29.29 4.16
N SER A 515 -14.58 28.98 3.61
CA SER A 515 -15.64 28.21 4.26
C SER A 515 -15.86 26.81 3.66
N LYS A 516 -14.96 26.32 2.78
CA LYS A 516 -15.10 25.00 2.14
C LYS A 516 -14.74 23.90 3.17
N PRO A 517 -15.70 23.13 3.71
CA PRO A 517 -15.42 22.21 4.80
C PRO A 517 -14.55 21.05 4.34
N VAL A 518 -13.61 20.63 5.19
CA VAL A 518 -12.81 19.43 4.95
C VAL A 518 -13.65 18.21 5.27
N HIS A 519 -13.74 17.31 4.30
CA HIS A 519 -14.34 16.00 4.49
C HIS A 519 -13.36 14.94 4.02
N LEU A 520 -12.86 14.18 5.00
CA LEU A 520 -12.58 12.76 4.84
C LEU A 520 -13.56 12.10 3.84
N THR A 521 -13.09 11.32 2.86
CA THR A 521 -13.90 10.61 1.83
C THR A 521 -13.78 9.07 1.84
N GLY A 522 -12.83 8.53 2.58
CA GLY A 522 -12.56 7.10 2.79
C GLY A 522 -13.51 6.33 3.72
N ARG A 523 -13.00 5.32 4.47
CA ARG A 523 -13.67 4.74 5.65
C ARG A 523 -12.79 4.07 6.71
N SER A 524 -13.38 3.75 7.86
CA SER A 524 -12.77 2.89 8.89
C SER A 524 -12.77 1.44 8.39
N LEU A 525 -11.64 0.75 8.52
CA LEU A 525 -11.46 -0.66 8.17
C LEU A 525 -11.93 -1.62 9.28
N LEU A 526 -12.25 -1.11 10.48
CA LEU A 526 -12.66 -1.98 11.60
C LEU A 526 -13.85 -2.90 11.28
N PRO A 527 -14.91 -2.47 10.55
CA PRO A 527 -16.00 -3.37 10.16
C PRO A 527 -15.55 -4.54 9.27
N ALA A 528 -14.48 -4.39 8.49
CA ALA A 528 -13.94 -5.47 7.66
C ALA A 528 -13.40 -6.64 8.50
N LEU A 529 -13.00 -6.38 9.75
CA LEU A 529 -12.52 -7.41 10.68
C LEU A 529 -13.63 -8.32 11.19
N GLU A 530 -14.89 -7.90 11.07
CA GLU A 530 -16.08 -8.66 11.48
C GLU A 530 -16.72 -9.38 10.29
N ALA A 531 -16.89 -8.68 9.15
CA ALA A 531 -17.53 -9.22 7.96
C ALA A 531 -16.89 -8.65 6.67
N GLU A 532 -16.91 -9.42 5.58
CA GLU A 532 -16.35 -8.96 4.29
C GLU A 532 -17.23 -7.86 3.67
N PRO A 533 -16.68 -6.66 3.41
CA PRO A 533 -17.48 -5.56 2.89
C PRO A 533 -17.42 -5.45 1.36
N PRO A 534 -18.51 -5.00 0.69
CA PRO A 534 -18.57 -4.88 -0.76
C PRO A 534 -17.91 -3.58 -1.26
N TRP A 535 -16.68 -3.29 -0.83
CA TRP A 535 -15.96 -2.08 -1.22
C TRP A 535 -15.18 -2.33 -2.51
N THR A 536 -15.35 -1.43 -3.50
CA THR A 536 -14.98 -1.71 -4.90
C THR A 536 -14.29 -0.55 -5.62
N THR A 537 -14.20 0.64 -5.03
CA THR A 537 -13.65 1.85 -5.68
C THR A 537 -12.52 2.42 -4.84
N VAL A 538 -11.44 2.85 -5.49
CA VAL A 538 -10.30 3.60 -4.93
C VAL A 538 -9.90 4.74 -5.87
N PHE A 539 -9.31 5.80 -5.33
CA PHE A 539 -8.85 6.98 -6.09
C PHE A 539 -7.36 7.27 -5.87
N GLY A 540 -6.71 7.82 -6.90
CA GLY A 540 -5.33 8.26 -6.85
C GLY A 540 -5.14 9.68 -7.40
N SER A 541 -4.16 10.39 -6.86
CA SER A 541 -3.80 11.74 -7.27
C SER A 541 -2.33 12.02 -6.96
N GLN A 542 -1.55 12.27 -8.00
CA GLN A 542 -0.15 12.71 -7.90
C GLN A 542 0.02 14.04 -8.63
N SER A 543 0.84 14.95 -8.11
CA SER A 543 1.09 16.24 -8.76
C SER A 543 2.57 16.36 -9.13
N LEU A 544 3.46 16.20 -8.15
CA LEU A 544 4.91 16.13 -8.34
C LEU A 544 5.50 14.94 -7.57
N HIS A 545 6.78 14.65 -7.82
CA HIS A 545 7.64 13.84 -6.95
C HIS A 545 8.76 14.75 -6.43
N GLU A 546 9.90 14.82 -7.12
CA GLU A 546 10.79 15.98 -7.01
C GLU A 546 10.11 17.23 -7.58
N VAL A 547 10.53 18.43 -7.14
CA VAL A 547 9.99 19.71 -7.64
C VAL A 547 10.16 19.93 -9.16
N THR A 548 11.15 19.27 -9.77
CA THR A 548 11.40 19.24 -11.21
C THR A 548 10.46 18.29 -11.97
N MET A 549 9.78 17.37 -11.28
CA MET A 549 9.00 16.29 -11.87
C MET A 549 7.50 16.62 -11.93
N ALA A 550 7.16 17.71 -12.63
CA ALA A 550 5.79 18.18 -12.78
C ALA A 550 4.99 17.35 -13.81
N TYR A 551 4.58 16.13 -13.42
CA TYR A 551 3.73 15.24 -14.22
C TYR A 551 2.46 14.84 -13.44
N PRO A 552 1.43 15.72 -13.37
CA PRO A 552 0.25 15.44 -12.58
C PRO A 552 -0.57 14.31 -13.19
N MET A 553 -0.98 13.37 -12.35
CA MET A 553 -1.82 12.23 -12.70
C MET A 553 -3.03 12.14 -11.76
N ARG A 554 -4.16 11.68 -12.27
CA ARG A 554 -5.36 11.37 -11.49
C ARG A 554 -5.84 9.97 -11.88
N SER A 555 -6.29 9.17 -10.92
CA SER A 555 -6.80 7.84 -11.23
C SER A 555 -8.03 7.48 -10.41
N VAL A 556 -8.85 6.60 -10.99
CA VAL A 556 -9.91 5.89 -10.29
C VAL A 556 -9.82 4.43 -10.71
N GLN A 557 -9.96 3.53 -9.76
CA GLN A 557 -10.09 2.10 -10.03
C GLN A 557 -11.38 1.59 -9.41
N GLN A 558 -12.21 0.93 -10.23
CA GLN A 558 -13.44 0.27 -9.83
C GLN A 558 -13.32 -1.23 -10.14
N ARG A 559 -13.06 -2.04 -9.10
CA ARG A 559 -12.60 -3.43 -9.23
C ARG A 559 -11.40 -3.52 -10.18
N GLU A 560 -11.49 -4.36 -11.22
CA GLU A 560 -10.42 -4.56 -12.19
C GLU A 560 -10.32 -3.47 -13.27
N LEU A 561 -11.27 -2.53 -13.35
CA LEU A 561 -11.19 -1.40 -14.28
C LEU A 561 -10.42 -0.25 -13.63
N ARG A 562 -9.25 0.13 -14.17
CA ARG A 562 -8.51 1.34 -13.77
C ARG A 562 -8.47 2.35 -14.90
N LEU A 563 -8.81 3.59 -14.58
CA LEU A 563 -8.61 4.77 -15.41
C LEU A 563 -7.48 5.63 -14.82
N VAL A 564 -6.53 6.04 -15.65
CA VAL A 564 -5.52 7.07 -15.35
C VAL A 564 -5.68 8.24 -16.33
N HIS A 565 -5.63 9.45 -15.80
CA HIS A 565 -5.59 10.72 -16.52
C HIS A 565 -4.20 11.33 -16.32
N ASN A 566 -3.41 11.38 -17.39
CA ASN A 566 -2.11 12.03 -17.44
C ASN A 566 -2.32 13.48 -17.89
N LEU A 567 -2.24 14.46 -16.98
CA LEU A 567 -2.56 15.87 -17.31
C LEU A 567 -1.50 16.48 -18.23
N HIS A 568 -0.22 16.11 -18.04
CA HIS A 568 0.91 16.59 -18.84
C HIS A 568 1.40 15.54 -19.86
N PHE A 569 0.50 14.75 -20.44
CA PHE A 569 0.82 13.64 -21.34
C PHE A 569 1.67 13.98 -22.59
N GLN A 570 1.67 15.25 -23.02
CA GLN A 570 2.49 15.73 -24.14
C GLN A 570 3.99 15.86 -23.78
N ALA A 571 4.33 15.95 -22.50
CA ALA A 571 5.69 15.88 -22.01
C ALA A 571 6.10 14.42 -21.73
N PRO A 572 7.39 14.07 -21.83
CA PRO A 572 7.86 12.77 -21.39
C PRO A 572 7.68 12.61 -19.87
N PHE A 573 7.29 11.41 -19.43
CA PHE A 573 7.25 11.04 -18.03
C PHE A 573 8.64 11.23 -17.37
N PRO A 574 8.77 12.00 -16.29
CA PRO A 574 10.05 12.26 -15.66
C PRO A 574 10.57 11.06 -14.84
N ILE A 575 11.88 11.00 -14.62
CA ILE A 575 12.54 9.96 -13.80
C ILE A 575 13.20 10.65 -12.61
N ASP A 576 13.02 10.10 -11.41
CA ASP A 576 13.68 10.57 -10.20
C ASP A 576 15.17 10.21 -10.17
N GLN A 577 15.98 11.03 -9.50
CA GLN A 577 17.44 10.89 -9.47
C GLN A 577 17.87 9.55 -8.85
N ASP A 578 17.15 9.11 -7.81
CA ASP A 578 17.36 7.82 -7.13
C ASP A 578 17.13 6.62 -8.05
N LEU A 579 16.02 6.58 -8.79
CA LEU A 579 15.75 5.54 -9.78
C LEU A 579 16.69 5.63 -10.98
N TYR A 580 17.01 6.84 -11.44
CA TYR A 580 17.86 7.07 -12.61
C TYR A 580 19.24 6.40 -12.45
N VAL A 581 19.87 6.54 -11.28
CA VAL A 581 21.18 5.93 -11.00
C VAL A 581 21.12 4.44 -10.61
N SER A 582 19.93 3.84 -10.55
CA SER A 582 19.81 2.41 -10.21
C SER A 582 20.45 1.50 -11.25
N PRO A 583 21.09 0.37 -10.86
CA PRO A 583 21.61 -0.63 -11.79
C PRO A 583 20.54 -1.12 -12.79
N THR A 584 19.30 -1.33 -12.32
CA THR A 584 18.17 -1.71 -13.18
C THR A 584 17.89 -0.69 -14.28
N PHE A 585 17.77 0.60 -13.93
CA PHE A 585 17.41 1.63 -14.91
C PHE A 585 18.57 1.95 -15.86
N GLN A 586 19.81 1.92 -15.36
CA GLN A 586 21.01 2.07 -16.18
C GLN A 586 21.17 0.92 -17.21
N ASP A 587 20.91 -0.34 -16.84
CA ASP A 587 20.92 -1.45 -17.81
C ASP A 587 19.77 -1.32 -18.83
N LEU A 588 18.58 -0.91 -18.40
CA LEU A 588 17.43 -0.64 -19.30
C LEU A 588 17.74 0.47 -20.32
N LEU A 589 18.33 1.59 -19.89
CA LEU A 589 18.81 2.67 -20.76
C LEU A 589 19.87 2.17 -21.75
N ASN A 590 20.92 1.51 -21.24
CA ASN A 590 22.05 1.03 -22.05
C ASN A 590 21.68 -0.09 -23.02
N ARG A 591 20.63 -0.88 -22.75
CA ARG A 591 20.07 -1.84 -23.70
C ARG A 591 19.26 -1.13 -24.79
N THR A 592 18.37 -0.23 -24.39
CA THR A 592 17.52 0.52 -25.31
C THR A 592 18.35 1.34 -26.30
N ALA A 593 19.35 2.10 -25.81
CA ALA A 593 20.23 2.90 -26.66
C ALA A 593 21.07 2.06 -27.64
N ALA A 594 21.45 0.84 -27.24
CA ALA A 594 22.21 -0.09 -28.07
C ALA A 594 21.32 -0.99 -28.96
N GLY A 595 20.00 -0.80 -28.99
CA GLY A 595 19.06 -1.66 -29.73
C GLY A 595 19.02 -3.12 -29.24
N ARG A 596 19.50 -3.40 -28.03
CA ARG A 596 19.55 -4.74 -27.44
C ARG A 596 18.23 -5.10 -26.74
N PRO A 597 17.85 -6.39 -26.67
CA PRO A 597 16.70 -6.83 -25.89
C PRO A 597 16.79 -6.35 -24.43
N THR A 598 15.74 -5.66 -23.99
CA THR A 598 15.62 -5.05 -22.65
C THR A 598 15.18 -6.04 -21.58
N GLY A 599 14.58 -7.18 -21.95
CA GLY A 599 13.92 -8.08 -21.00
C GLY A 599 12.67 -7.48 -20.35
N TRP A 600 12.13 -6.38 -20.88
CA TRP A 600 11.07 -5.60 -20.25
C TRP A 600 9.74 -5.66 -21.03
N TYR A 601 8.62 -5.63 -20.32
CA TYR A 601 7.27 -5.71 -20.90
C TYR A 601 6.80 -4.43 -21.61
N LYS A 602 7.53 -3.31 -21.47
CA LYS A 602 7.32 -2.03 -22.17
C LYS A 602 8.61 -1.61 -22.90
N SER A 603 8.51 -0.51 -23.67
CA SER A 603 9.67 0.22 -24.19
C SER A 603 9.77 1.57 -23.48
N LEU A 604 10.98 2.16 -23.41
CA LEU A 604 11.14 3.50 -22.85
C LEU A 604 10.32 4.55 -23.62
N GLY A 605 10.16 4.39 -24.94
CA GLY A 605 9.30 5.26 -25.75
C GLY A 605 7.86 5.32 -25.24
N HIS A 606 7.22 4.17 -25.00
CA HIS A 606 5.87 4.10 -24.44
C HIS A 606 5.80 4.44 -22.94
N TYR A 607 6.91 4.30 -22.20
CA TYR A 607 6.97 4.69 -20.79
C TYR A 607 7.03 6.20 -20.60
N TYR A 608 7.77 6.89 -21.48
CA TYR A 608 7.86 8.34 -21.52
C TYR A 608 6.62 8.99 -22.12
N TYR A 609 6.19 8.58 -23.31
CA TYR A 609 5.10 9.22 -24.04
C TYR A 609 3.81 8.40 -23.89
N ARG A 610 2.96 8.83 -22.95
CA ARG A 610 1.72 8.16 -22.57
C ARG A 610 0.50 8.81 -23.21
N ALA A 611 -0.61 8.10 -23.29
CA ALA A 611 -1.88 8.71 -23.67
C ALA A 611 -2.41 9.62 -22.55
N ARG A 612 -3.21 10.64 -22.90
CA ARG A 612 -3.92 11.47 -21.90
C ARG A 612 -4.81 10.62 -20.99
N TRP A 613 -5.53 9.67 -21.58
CA TRP A 613 -6.41 8.74 -20.88
C TRP A 613 -5.93 7.31 -21.11
N GLU A 614 -5.72 6.59 -20.02
CA GLU A 614 -5.31 5.19 -20.02
C GLU A 614 -6.34 4.38 -19.24
N LEU A 615 -7.10 3.52 -19.93
CA LEU A 615 -8.11 2.64 -19.34
C LEU A 615 -7.66 1.19 -19.49
N TYR A 616 -7.64 0.42 -18.40
CA TYR A 616 -7.24 -0.98 -18.38
C TYR A 616 -8.29 -1.86 -17.70
N ASP A 617 -8.56 -3.04 -18.27
CA ASP A 617 -9.32 -4.12 -17.64
C ASP A 617 -8.36 -5.23 -17.18
N ARG A 618 -8.02 -5.22 -15.90
CA ARG A 618 -7.06 -6.15 -15.32
C ARG A 618 -7.53 -7.60 -15.26
N SER A 619 -8.84 -7.85 -15.42
CA SER A 619 -9.37 -9.22 -15.51
C SER A 619 -8.94 -9.91 -16.81
N ARG A 620 -8.52 -9.12 -17.82
CA ARG A 620 -8.07 -9.59 -19.14
C ARG A 620 -6.62 -9.21 -19.44
N ASP A 621 -6.17 -8.07 -18.94
CA ASP A 621 -4.80 -7.53 -19.08
C ASP A 621 -4.26 -7.10 -17.71
N PRO A 622 -3.83 -8.06 -16.85
CA PRO A 622 -3.33 -7.75 -15.51
C PRO A 622 -2.06 -6.89 -15.51
N HIS A 623 -1.39 -6.78 -16.66
CA HIS A 623 -0.13 -6.09 -16.87
C HIS A 623 -0.26 -4.62 -17.34
N GLU A 624 -1.45 -4.15 -17.73
CA GLU A 624 -1.66 -2.77 -18.21
C GLU A 624 -0.87 -2.40 -19.47
N THR A 625 -1.02 -3.24 -20.47
CA THR A 625 -0.37 -3.12 -21.78
C THR A 625 -1.32 -2.66 -22.89
N ARG A 626 -2.62 -2.99 -22.80
CA ARG A 626 -3.66 -2.62 -23.76
C ARG A 626 -4.53 -1.49 -23.20
N ASN A 627 -4.27 -0.26 -23.65
CA ASN A 627 -5.15 0.87 -23.37
C ASN A 627 -6.50 0.72 -24.11
N LEU A 628 -7.60 0.77 -23.37
CA LEU A 628 -8.99 0.63 -23.83
C LEU A 628 -9.72 1.97 -23.97
N ALA A 629 -9.07 3.11 -23.67
CA ALA A 629 -9.74 4.42 -23.66
C ALA A 629 -10.26 4.87 -25.04
N ALA A 630 -9.71 4.32 -26.13
CA ALA A 630 -10.18 4.53 -27.50
C ALA A 630 -11.09 3.39 -28.03
N ASP A 631 -11.36 2.35 -27.23
CA ASP A 631 -12.20 1.21 -27.63
C ASP A 631 -13.68 1.57 -27.41
N PRO A 632 -14.52 1.67 -28.47
CA PRO A 632 -15.90 2.13 -28.34
C PRO A 632 -16.75 1.23 -27.45
N HIS A 633 -16.39 -0.05 -27.27
CA HIS A 633 -17.10 -0.96 -26.37
C HIS A 633 -16.93 -0.58 -24.89
N TYR A 634 -15.90 0.20 -24.55
CA TYR A 634 -15.63 0.69 -23.20
C TYR A 634 -16.06 2.15 -22.99
N ALA A 635 -16.64 2.82 -23.99
CA ALA A 635 -16.99 4.24 -23.91
C ALA A 635 -17.90 4.60 -22.71
N GLN A 636 -18.89 3.75 -22.38
CA GLN A 636 -19.76 3.94 -21.21
C GLN A 636 -19.01 3.75 -19.89
N ALA A 637 -18.10 2.78 -19.80
CA ALA A 637 -17.27 2.57 -18.61
C ALA A 637 -16.26 3.71 -18.42
N LEU A 638 -15.66 4.20 -19.51
CA LEU A 638 -14.78 5.38 -19.52
C LEU A 638 -15.53 6.62 -18.98
N ALA A 639 -16.70 6.93 -19.54
CA ALA A 639 -17.50 8.08 -19.10
C ALA A 639 -17.93 7.98 -17.63
N LEU A 640 -18.31 6.78 -17.16
CA LEU A 640 -18.65 6.53 -15.76
C LEU A 640 -17.45 6.77 -14.83
N LEU A 641 -16.26 6.27 -15.19
CA LEU A 641 -15.05 6.45 -14.40
C LEU A 641 -14.56 7.91 -14.43
N GLN A 642 -14.64 8.59 -15.57
CA GLN A 642 -14.36 10.03 -15.68
C GLN A 642 -15.29 10.84 -14.77
N ALA A 643 -16.59 10.53 -14.73
CA ALA A 643 -17.55 11.20 -13.85
C ALA A 643 -17.27 10.93 -12.36
N GLN A 644 -16.91 9.68 -11.99
CA GLN A 644 -16.51 9.35 -10.62
C GLN A 644 -15.24 10.11 -10.20
N LEU A 645 -14.23 10.15 -11.07
CA LEU A 645 -12.96 10.84 -10.83
C LEU A 645 -13.16 12.35 -10.66
N ALA A 646 -13.86 12.99 -11.60
CA ALA A 646 -14.17 14.40 -11.54
C ALA A 646 -14.98 14.75 -10.28
N LYS A 647 -15.99 13.95 -9.93
CA LYS A 647 -16.76 14.18 -8.69
C LYS A 647 -15.86 14.10 -7.46
N TRP A 648 -14.98 13.12 -7.38
CA TRP A 648 -14.03 12.99 -6.28
C TRP A 648 -13.10 14.22 -6.20
N GLN A 649 -12.52 14.64 -7.32
CA GLN A 649 -11.68 15.85 -7.39
C GLN A 649 -12.39 17.11 -6.87
N TRP A 650 -13.68 17.29 -7.19
CA TRP A 650 -14.50 18.39 -6.63
C TRP A 650 -14.76 18.21 -5.13
N ASP A 651 -15.15 17.01 -4.68
CA ASP A 651 -15.38 16.70 -3.25
C ASP A 651 -14.13 16.96 -2.39
N THR A 652 -12.93 16.74 -2.96
CA THR A 652 -11.64 16.94 -2.29
C THR A 652 -10.92 18.25 -2.64
N GLN A 653 -11.58 19.16 -3.37
CA GLN A 653 -11.09 20.52 -3.66
C GLN A 653 -9.75 20.54 -4.44
N ASP A 654 -9.59 19.64 -5.42
CA ASP A 654 -8.40 19.52 -6.27
C ASP A 654 -8.18 20.77 -7.16
N PRO A 655 -7.08 21.54 -6.97
CA PRO A 655 -6.82 22.73 -7.79
C PRO A 655 -6.48 22.39 -9.25
N TRP A 656 -6.21 21.12 -9.59
CA TRP A 656 -6.01 20.67 -10.97
C TRP A 656 -7.30 20.17 -11.65
N VAL A 657 -8.49 20.30 -11.03
CA VAL A 657 -9.75 19.70 -11.53
C VAL A 657 -10.15 20.11 -12.96
N CYS A 658 -9.78 21.32 -13.41
CA CYS A 658 -10.06 21.80 -14.77
C CYS A 658 -8.92 21.56 -15.79
N ALA A 659 -7.74 21.14 -15.32
CA ALA A 659 -6.55 20.97 -16.17
C ALA A 659 -6.62 19.65 -16.98
N PRO A 660 -5.96 19.57 -18.15
CA PRO A 660 -5.17 20.62 -18.83
C PRO A 660 -5.98 21.50 -19.81
N GLY A 661 -7.26 21.19 -20.05
CA GLY A 661 -8.07 21.85 -21.09
C GLY A 661 -8.79 23.14 -20.65
N GLY A 662 -8.72 23.51 -19.37
CA GLY A 662 -9.44 24.65 -18.82
C GLY A 662 -8.86 25.22 -17.53
N VAL A 663 -9.45 26.34 -17.10
CA VAL A 663 -9.11 27.10 -15.88
C VAL A 663 -10.26 27.01 -14.89
N LEU A 664 -9.94 26.98 -13.59
CA LEU A 664 -10.90 27.00 -12.50
C LEU A 664 -11.32 28.43 -12.16
N GLU A 665 -12.59 28.76 -12.41
CA GLU A 665 -13.23 30.04 -12.08
C GLU A 665 -14.39 29.82 -11.10
N ASP A 666 -14.08 29.79 -9.80
CA ASP A 666 -15.01 29.51 -8.69
C ASP A 666 -16.30 30.35 -8.69
N ARG A 667 -16.30 31.53 -9.34
CA ARG A 667 -17.42 32.49 -9.37
C ARG A 667 -18.37 32.33 -10.56
N LEU A 668 -18.02 31.51 -11.55
CA LEU A 668 -18.78 31.37 -12.81
C LEU A 668 -19.39 29.97 -12.94
N SER A 669 -20.37 29.84 -13.84
CA SER A 669 -20.96 28.55 -14.21
C SER A 669 -20.84 28.34 -15.73
N PRO A 670 -20.30 27.19 -16.21
CA PRO A 670 -19.55 26.20 -15.44
C PRO A 670 -18.26 26.79 -14.84
N GLN A 671 -17.82 26.22 -13.71
CA GLN A 671 -16.59 26.65 -13.01
C GLN A 671 -15.32 26.34 -13.81
N CYS A 672 -15.27 25.22 -14.54
CA CYS A 672 -14.19 25.01 -15.50
C CYS A 672 -14.48 25.78 -16.79
N ARG A 673 -13.62 26.75 -17.10
CA ARG A 673 -13.67 27.56 -18.33
C ARG A 673 -12.69 26.98 -19.37
N PRO A 674 -13.11 26.79 -20.63
CA PRO A 674 -12.22 26.22 -21.66
C PRO A 674 -11.07 27.17 -22.00
N LEU A 675 -9.88 26.60 -22.24
CA LEU A 675 -8.71 27.34 -22.75
C LEU A 675 -8.63 27.38 -24.28
N HIS A 676 -9.35 26.50 -24.98
CA HIS A 676 -9.23 26.31 -26.44
C HIS A 676 -7.79 26.05 -26.91
N ASN A 677 -7.00 25.35 -26.08
CA ASN A 677 -5.56 25.09 -26.27
C ASN A 677 -5.23 23.83 -27.09
N GLY A 678 -6.19 23.33 -27.89
CA GLY A 678 -6.02 22.12 -28.71
C GLY A 678 -6.11 20.79 -27.94
N LEU A 679 -6.73 20.80 -26.76
CA LEU A 679 -6.96 19.64 -25.86
C LEU A 679 -8.44 19.43 -25.55
#